data_AF-A0A1W4XD14-F1
#
_entry.id   AF-A0A1W4XD14-F1
#
_cell.length_a   1.000
_cell.length_b   1.000
_cell.length_c   1.000
_cell.angle_alpha   90.00
_cell.angle_beta   90.00
_cell.angle_gamma   90.00
#
_symmetry.space_group_name_H-M   'P 1'
#
loop_
_entity.id
_entity.type
_entity.pdbx_description
1 polymer ?
#
loop_
_entity_poly.entity_id
_entity_poly.type
_entity_poly.pdbx_seq_one_letter_code
_entity_poly.pdbx_strand_id
1 'polypeptide(L)'
;MGPKGKTDAGKKQAESGVLPFGQTPYGTEEAITSVTLLSSTEEVIVLKAIYNLCKYAQQRMSNVNFLFQLGLMEKLQDLIRKTTNQSILNFCLKLLGMFMNIPSAVKALTDCKNYTDLLKINSIFQTATDPKVQEFSSQILSKVVTNTIIASMLFNTDVISSIYKVLQNCVDPDIIKNTLEYHRRLIDCQEAVIVLPKMTDFSPNILFCYLKSEFPEIQHLAIDILVSTTSWKNRKLQLRYKDSGIVQCMLCLILNNEYPDLHQKAFDVIRNCFDFPETATYFIGTVEFLEFALWAKKCPKKYMFCAATIFKVLTDYESARQLLFDFAVEESILSMFRTNNEKVLQKTCEAVSNLTNHKYCCDKMLTPVVIKCLIEILQRKDIPTIPYIETALKTVHDFLKRNRKMLHVFPLYGGLVSVADILKSQNEMTQNGFTILLDIIYIYCTEEQYRTSLMDKELYMKILQLFSEENEDFSKKAIAILDQSINDQESRVYFSECSGTERILSKLKESVEDEELLKYILIFISRSFIYKSIGLQYLTNEALTVLKNLEIKDREINLMKERLMDMIYDLYLPIKFFDKNRLDVTDCIRDRFYMVCGCWRGSFPFLEILESQQISTCKTIYVADFTTPSDLLKVPCLFRRECSSRSTLQTGSRKESTQKDKRLSNVSGYSASATSLCNIIFERVSPEINYGGLSPDPYLTEYLEELYIKLHGEKALPLSVADQIKIIAEFIAKRMSGSEKFTNAEKQHSYKIHINALKGKLGTNMIPIGYLRQGSYCERALLFKALADKLAIPSTLVKGMEERHWNEVPLELGEDSGLNKKFLYFVVDLLFNVGSLLEVGKPEAIEYCGLTTGTPCD
;
A
#
# COMPACT_ATOMS: atom_id res chain seq x y z
N MET A 1 51.89 -25.60 76.57
CA MET A 1 51.88 -27.00 77.02
C MET A 1 51.87 -27.90 75.79
N GLY A 2 52.83 -28.82 75.65
CA GLY A 2 52.68 -29.97 74.74
C GLY A 2 52.04 -31.16 75.49
N PRO A 3 52.07 -32.41 74.98
CA PRO A 3 52.91 -32.89 73.86
C PRO A 3 52.22 -33.93 72.91
N LYS A 4 52.99 -34.45 71.91
CA LYS A 4 52.99 -35.82 71.29
C LYS A 4 51.65 -36.49 70.87
N GLY A 5 51.58 -37.36 69.87
CA GLY A 5 52.57 -38.00 69.00
C GLY A 5 51.95 -39.23 68.30
N LYS A 6 52.49 -39.66 67.16
CA LYS A 6 52.02 -40.85 66.40
C LYS A 6 52.35 -42.17 67.14
N THR A 7 51.53 -43.22 66.92
CA THR A 7 52.03 -44.59 66.64
C THR A 7 50.94 -45.52 66.09
N ASP A 8 51.29 -46.34 65.09
CA ASP A 8 50.55 -47.52 64.61
C ASP A 8 50.54 -48.69 65.62
N ALA A 9 49.64 -49.67 65.45
CA ALA A 9 50.04 -51.09 65.25
C ALA A 9 48.87 -52.12 65.10
N GLY A 10 48.77 -52.74 63.92
CA GLY A 10 48.34 -54.15 63.73
C GLY A 10 46.83 -54.48 63.68
N LYS A 11 46.35 -55.61 63.14
CA LYS A 11 46.88 -56.86 62.52
C LYS A 11 45.65 -57.61 61.89
N LYS A 12 45.67 -58.64 61.02
CA LYS A 12 46.70 -59.53 60.40
C LYS A 12 46.08 -60.31 59.19
N GLN A 13 46.82 -60.49 58.08
CA GLN A 13 46.86 -61.70 57.19
C GLN A 13 45.58 -62.20 56.44
N ALA A 14 45.67 -62.96 55.32
CA ALA A 14 46.78 -63.74 54.75
C ALA A 14 46.92 -63.67 53.21
N GLU A 15 48.02 -64.21 52.67
CA GLU A 15 48.51 -64.06 51.28
C GLU A 15 48.44 -65.37 50.45
N SER A 16 48.37 -65.23 49.12
CA SER A 16 49.09 -66.06 48.13
C SER A 16 48.98 -65.42 46.72
N GLY A 17 50.03 -65.24 45.90
CA GLY A 17 51.47 -65.25 46.15
C GLY A 17 52.26 -65.11 44.82
N VAL A 18 53.43 -64.43 44.84
CA VAL A 18 54.55 -64.56 43.85
C VAL A 18 54.27 -63.92 42.46
N LEU A 19 55.06 -63.01 41.84
CA LEU A 19 56.46 -62.56 41.95
C LEU A 19 56.62 -61.01 42.03
N PRO A 20 57.73 -60.48 42.59
CA PRO A 20 58.08 -59.06 42.58
C PRO A 20 59.05 -58.67 41.44
N PHE A 21 58.88 -57.49 40.85
CA PHE A 21 59.95 -56.77 40.12
C PHE A 21 59.96 -55.29 40.53
N GLY A 22 61.15 -54.78 40.81
CA GLY A 22 61.35 -53.46 41.45
C GLY A 22 60.96 -52.27 40.59
N GLN A 23 60.56 -51.18 41.24
CA GLN A 23 60.32 -49.89 40.60
C GLN A 23 61.66 -49.17 40.35
N THR A 24 62.21 -49.29 39.14
CA THR A 24 63.09 -48.25 38.60
C THR A 24 62.24 -47.09 38.05
N PRO A 25 62.72 -45.84 38.12
CA PRO A 25 62.06 -44.72 37.48
C PRO A 25 62.24 -44.82 35.95
N TYR A 26 61.28 -45.46 35.28
CA TYR A 26 61.27 -45.62 33.82
C TYR A 26 61.39 -44.25 33.12
N GLY A 27 62.58 -43.98 32.60
CA GLY A 27 63.03 -42.69 32.09
C GLY A 27 63.17 -42.67 30.57
N THR A 28 63.88 -41.66 30.07
CA THR A 28 64.03 -41.38 28.63
C THR A 28 64.73 -42.50 27.87
N GLU A 29 65.76 -43.14 28.44
CA GLU A 29 66.53 -44.21 27.78
C GLU A 29 65.74 -45.53 27.66
N GLU A 30 65.03 -45.92 28.73
CA GLU A 30 64.16 -47.10 28.73
C GLU A 30 62.94 -46.90 27.81
N ALA A 31 62.48 -45.65 27.66
CA ALA A 31 61.49 -45.27 26.66
C ALA A 31 62.01 -45.41 25.22
N ILE A 32 63.20 -44.89 24.90
CA ILE A 32 63.84 -45.07 23.57
C ILE A 32 63.99 -46.57 23.25
N THR A 33 64.48 -47.35 24.20
CA THR A 33 64.63 -48.81 24.06
C THR A 33 63.28 -49.50 23.83
N SER A 34 62.22 -49.05 24.49
CA SER A 34 60.89 -49.63 24.26
C SER A 34 60.29 -49.22 22.92
N VAL A 35 60.61 -48.04 22.38
CA VAL A 35 60.23 -47.64 21.01
C VAL A 35 60.93 -48.51 19.95
N THR A 36 62.15 -49.01 20.18
CA THR A 36 62.79 -49.97 19.26
C THR A 36 62.19 -51.37 19.39
N LEU A 37 61.88 -51.83 20.61
CA LEU A 37 61.26 -53.13 20.89
C LEU A 37 59.86 -53.32 20.26
N LEU A 38 59.14 -52.25 19.91
CA LEU A 38 57.87 -52.33 19.16
C LEU A 38 58.00 -52.97 17.77
N SER A 39 59.21 -53.06 17.22
CA SER A 39 59.49 -53.73 15.93
C SER A 39 59.80 -55.23 16.09
N SER A 40 59.66 -55.80 17.30
CA SER A 40 59.84 -57.23 17.57
C SER A 40 58.73 -58.09 16.96
N THR A 41 59.05 -59.33 16.60
CA THR A 41 58.07 -60.35 16.18
C THR A 41 57.33 -61.01 17.34
N GLU A 42 57.79 -60.82 18.59
CA GLU A 42 57.18 -61.43 19.77
C GLU A 42 56.12 -60.54 20.40
N GLU A 43 54.84 -60.94 20.31
CA GLU A 43 53.71 -60.19 20.88
C GLU A 43 53.87 -59.86 22.37
N VAL A 44 54.47 -60.75 23.16
CA VAL A 44 54.70 -60.54 24.60
C VAL A 44 55.69 -59.39 24.85
N ILE A 45 56.72 -59.27 24.01
CA ILE A 45 57.69 -58.17 24.08
C ILE A 45 57.04 -56.87 23.64
N VAL A 46 56.30 -56.88 22.52
CA VAL A 46 55.58 -55.71 22.01
C VAL A 46 54.55 -55.20 23.03
N LEU A 47 53.79 -56.11 23.65
CA LEU A 47 52.81 -55.79 24.70
C LEU A 47 53.48 -55.15 25.93
N LYS A 48 54.62 -55.69 26.38
CA LYS A 48 55.36 -55.14 27.54
C LYS A 48 55.99 -53.78 27.22
N ALA A 49 56.54 -53.61 26.02
CA ALA A 49 57.08 -52.34 25.54
C ALA A 49 55.98 -51.26 25.44
N ILE A 50 54.85 -51.56 24.79
CA ILE A 50 53.77 -50.57 24.61
C ILE A 50 53.06 -50.22 25.91
N TYR A 51 52.93 -51.16 26.84
CA TYR A 51 52.42 -50.92 28.19
C TYR A 51 53.32 -49.93 28.97
N ASN A 52 54.64 -50.13 28.93
CA ASN A 52 55.59 -49.23 29.57
C ASN A 52 55.59 -47.85 28.91
N LEU A 53 55.50 -47.77 27.58
CA LEU A 53 55.35 -46.50 26.84
C LEU A 53 54.06 -45.77 27.21
N CYS A 54 52.92 -46.47 27.35
CA CYS A 54 51.68 -45.88 27.89
C CYS A 54 51.91 -45.29 29.28
N LYS A 55 52.54 -46.05 30.19
CA LYS A 55 52.82 -45.61 31.56
C LYS A 55 53.74 -44.38 31.60
N TYR A 56 54.69 -44.27 30.67
CA TYR A 56 55.58 -43.11 30.53
C TYR A 56 54.87 -41.88 29.97
N ALA A 57 54.05 -42.07 28.93
CA ALA A 57 53.23 -41.03 28.33
C ALA A 57 52.24 -40.42 29.33
N GLN A 58 51.64 -41.25 30.19
CA GLN A 58 50.67 -40.81 31.22
C GLN A 58 51.27 -39.89 32.29
N GLN A 59 52.59 -39.82 32.48
CA GLN A 59 53.18 -39.04 33.58
C GLN A 59 53.10 -37.53 33.35
N ARG A 60 53.45 -37.06 32.13
CA ARG A 60 53.54 -35.63 31.77
C ARG A 60 53.40 -35.44 30.26
N MET A 61 52.76 -34.35 29.82
CA MET A 61 52.67 -33.99 28.39
C MET A 61 54.01 -33.79 27.69
N SER A 62 55.08 -33.43 28.43
CA SER A 62 56.46 -33.40 27.91
C SER A 62 56.90 -34.77 27.36
N ASN A 63 56.49 -35.85 28.02
CA ASN A 63 56.84 -37.21 27.63
C ASN A 63 56.08 -37.62 26.35
N VAL A 64 54.82 -37.17 26.22
CA VAL A 64 54.00 -37.37 25.02
C VAL A 64 54.63 -36.66 23.81
N ASN A 65 55.06 -35.40 23.98
CA ASN A 65 55.79 -34.65 22.94
C ASN A 65 57.12 -35.33 22.56
N PHE A 66 57.88 -35.82 23.54
CA PHE A 66 59.14 -36.54 23.32
C PHE A 66 58.94 -37.84 22.54
N LEU A 67 57.94 -38.65 22.91
CA LEU A 67 57.60 -39.87 22.16
C LEU A 67 57.15 -39.59 20.73
N PHE A 68 56.42 -38.49 20.50
CA PHE A 68 56.05 -38.06 19.15
C PHE A 68 57.28 -37.65 18.32
N GLN A 69 58.22 -36.91 18.91
CA GLN A 69 59.50 -36.52 18.27
C GLN A 69 60.40 -37.74 17.95
N LEU A 70 60.30 -38.83 18.69
CA LEU A 70 61.01 -40.10 18.42
C LEU A 70 60.40 -40.92 17.25
N GLY A 71 59.38 -40.41 16.55
CA GLY A 71 58.77 -41.12 15.43
C GLY A 71 57.87 -42.29 15.85
N LEU A 72 57.40 -42.34 17.10
CA LEU A 72 56.52 -43.42 17.58
C LEU A 72 55.19 -43.49 16.79
N MET A 73 54.73 -42.38 16.21
CA MET A 73 53.50 -42.30 15.42
C MET A 73 53.42 -43.36 14.31
N GLU A 74 54.46 -43.45 13.47
CA GLU A 74 54.50 -44.38 12.34
C GLU A 74 54.49 -45.84 12.81
N LYS A 75 55.20 -46.14 13.90
CA LYS A 75 55.21 -47.48 14.52
C LYS A 75 53.86 -47.88 15.09
N LEU A 76 53.12 -46.93 15.68
CA LEU A 76 51.75 -47.19 16.16
C LEU A 76 50.77 -47.42 15.01
N GLN A 77 50.86 -46.64 13.92
CA GLN A 77 50.06 -46.87 12.71
C GLN A 77 50.32 -48.28 12.14
N ASP A 78 51.59 -48.65 12.00
CA ASP A 78 51.98 -49.98 11.52
C ASP A 78 51.51 -51.13 12.43
N LEU A 79 51.55 -50.94 13.76
CA LEU A 79 50.99 -51.91 14.69
C LEU A 79 49.46 -51.99 14.56
N ILE A 80 48.73 -50.87 14.45
CA ILE A 80 47.27 -50.87 14.26
C ILE A 80 46.86 -51.57 12.94
N ARG A 81 47.68 -51.48 11.89
CA ARG A 81 47.47 -52.21 10.62
C ARG A 81 47.64 -53.73 10.77
N LYS A 82 48.62 -54.18 11.57
CA LYS A 82 49.10 -55.58 11.61
C LYS A 82 48.55 -56.41 12.78
N THR A 83 48.15 -55.77 13.87
CA THR A 83 47.86 -56.45 15.15
C THR A 83 46.50 -57.15 15.15
N THR A 84 46.48 -58.42 15.53
CA THR A 84 45.27 -59.21 15.87
C THR A 84 45.01 -59.26 17.37
N ASN A 85 46.02 -58.96 18.21
CA ASN A 85 45.93 -59.01 19.66
C ASN A 85 45.22 -57.77 20.25
N GLN A 86 44.03 -58.00 20.83
CA GLN A 86 43.19 -56.98 21.46
C GLN A 86 43.90 -56.13 22.52
N SER A 87 44.82 -56.72 23.29
CA SER A 87 45.54 -55.98 24.36
C SER A 87 46.57 -55.01 23.78
N ILE A 88 47.28 -55.42 22.73
CA ILE A 88 48.21 -54.54 22.00
C ILE A 88 47.43 -53.42 21.32
N LEU A 89 46.30 -53.73 20.66
CA LEU A 89 45.42 -52.74 20.03
C LEU A 89 44.92 -51.69 21.03
N ASN A 90 44.46 -52.11 22.22
CA ASN A 90 44.04 -51.20 23.30
C ASN A 90 45.14 -50.21 23.70
N PHE A 91 46.38 -50.67 23.90
CA PHE A 91 47.49 -49.77 24.25
C PHE A 91 47.96 -48.92 23.07
N CYS A 92 47.91 -49.42 21.83
CA CYS A 92 48.14 -48.62 20.62
C CYS A 92 47.18 -47.44 20.52
N LEU A 93 45.86 -47.70 20.60
CA LEU A 93 44.83 -46.66 20.52
C LEU A 93 44.92 -45.70 21.70
N LYS A 94 45.25 -46.18 22.91
CA LYS A 94 45.45 -45.32 24.08
C LYS A 94 46.61 -44.33 23.91
N LEU A 95 47.77 -44.78 23.42
CA LEU A 95 48.91 -43.91 23.09
C LEU A 95 48.56 -42.93 21.97
N LEU A 96 47.86 -43.40 20.93
CA LEU A 96 47.44 -42.58 19.81
C LEU A 96 46.43 -41.49 20.23
N GLY A 97 45.49 -41.80 21.12
CA GLY A 97 44.56 -40.85 21.72
C GLY A 97 45.24 -39.76 22.57
N MET A 98 46.35 -40.10 23.24
CA MET A 98 47.22 -39.12 23.92
C MET A 98 47.94 -38.20 22.92
N PHE A 99 48.39 -38.75 21.78
CA PHE A 99 48.97 -37.94 20.70
C PHE A 99 47.97 -36.97 20.07
N MET A 100 46.67 -37.26 20.06
CA MET A 100 45.65 -36.33 19.54
C MET A 100 45.51 -35.02 20.35
N ASN A 101 46.21 -34.89 21.49
CA ASN A 101 46.37 -33.61 22.19
C ASN A 101 47.45 -32.70 21.58
N ILE A 102 48.23 -33.18 20.61
CA ILE A 102 49.29 -32.45 19.90
C ILE A 102 48.78 -32.04 18.51
N PRO A 103 48.68 -30.74 18.18
CA PRO A 103 48.18 -30.30 16.87
C PRO A 103 48.96 -30.87 15.68
N SER A 104 50.28 -31.05 15.82
CA SER A 104 51.13 -31.67 14.78
C SER A 104 50.83 -33.15 14.55
N ALA A 105 50.41 -33.88 15.58
CA ALA A 105 50.06 -35.30 15.46
C ALA A 105 48.68 -35.50 14.81
N VAL A 106 47.72 -34.61 15.11
CA VAL A 106 46.45 -34.56 14.39
C VAL A 106 46.72 -34.31 12.90
N LYS A 107 47.53 -33.30 12.55
CA LYS A 107 47.93 -33.03 11.16
C LYS A 107 48.55 -34.25 10.47
N ALA A 108 49.54 -34.88 11.09
CA ALA A 108 50.22 -36.07 10.55
C ALA A 108 49.27 -37.26 10.31
N LEU A 109 48.20 -37.39 11.08
CA LEU A 109 47.17 -38.43 10.86
C LEU A 109 46.15 -38.03 9.78
N THR A 110 45.89 -36.73 9.60
CA THR A 110 45.01 -36.20 8.55
C THR A 110 45.65 -36.01 7.17
N ASP A 111 46.98 -36.03 7.08
CA ASP A 111 47.69 -35.86 5.81
C ASP A 111 47.30 -36.96 4.81
N CYS A 112 47.10 -36.58 3.54
CA CYS A 112 46.54 -37.44 2.47
C CYS A 112 47.29 -38.75 2.18
N LYS A 113 48.44 -39.01 2.84
CA LYS A 113 49.19 -40.27 2.76
C LYS A 113 48.68 -41.33 3.75
N ASN A 114 48.02 -40.91 4.84
CA ASN A 114 47.67 -41.76 5.99
C ASN A 114 46.15 -42.06 6.10
N TYR A 115 45.37 -41.76 5.06
CA TYR A 115 43.91 -41.95 5.04
C TYR A 115 43.47 -43.40 5.31
N THR A 116 44.30 -44.39 4.93
CA THR A 116 44.06 -45.81 5.19
C THR A 116 44.02 -46.15 6.68
N ASP A 117 44.78 -45.43 7.52
CA ASP A 117 44.77 -45.61 8.97
C ASP A 117 43.49 -45.07 9.58
N LEU A 118 43.01 -43.92 9.09
CA LEU A 118 41.74 -43.35 9.54
C LEU A 118 40.55 -44.23 9.16
N LEU A 119 40.53 -44.77 7.94
CA LEU A 119 39.53 -45.76 7.55
C LEU A 119 39.62 -47.02 8.42
N LYS A 120 40.83 -47.46 8.79
CA LYS A 120 41.01 -48.62 9.68
C LYS A 120 40.52 -48.35 11.10
N ILE A 121 40.86 -47.20 11.70
CA ILE A 121 40.38 -46.78 13.03
C ILE A 121 38.85 -46.64 13.04
N ASN A 122 38.26 -46.11 11.96
CA ASN A 122 36.81 -46.04 11.78
C ASN A 122 36.17 -47.45 11.71
N SER A 123 36.76 -48.39 10.96
CA SER A 123 36.29 -49.79 10.94
C SER A 123 36.43 -50.49 12.30
N ILE A 124 37.44 -50.12 13.11
CA ILE A 124 37.61 -50.62 14.47
C ILE A 124 36.49 -50.08 15.37
N PHE A 125 36.15 -48.79 15.27
CA PHE A 125 35.02 -48.21 16.02
C PHE A 125 33.68 -48.92 15.68
N GLN A 126 33.42 -49.19 14.39
CA GLN A 126 32.22 -49.92 13.95
C GLN A 126 32.12 -51.36 14.50
N THR A 127 33.26 -52.03 14.70
CA THR A 127 33.32 -53.46 15.07
C THR A 127 33.67 -53.71 16.54
N ALA A 128 34.02 -52.67 17.31
CA ALA A 128 34.45 -52.80 18.70
C ALA A 128 33.34 -53.33 19.63
N THR A 129 33.66 -54.41 20.34
CA THR A 129 32.87 -54.95 21.46
C THR A 129 33.48 -54.62 22.82
N ASP A 130 34.77 -54.28 22.86
CA ASP A 130 35.48 -53.85 24.07
C ASP A 130 35.26 -52.34 24.29
N PRO A 131 34.71 -51.92 25.44
CA PRO A 131 34.47 -50.50 25.73
C PRO A 131 35.76 -49.67 25.67
N LYS A 132 36.94 -50.23 25.97
CA LYS A 132 38.21 -49.48 25.91
C LYS A 132 38.65 -49.18 24.48
N VAL A 133 38.46 -50.12 23.56
CA VAL A 133 38.68 -49.87 22.13
C VAL A 133 37.69 -48.80 21.64
N GLN A 134 36.44 -48.87 22.08
CA GLN A 134 35.39 -47.94 21.69
C GLN A 134 35.63 -46.51 22.23
N GLU A 135 36.07 -46.38 23.49
CA GLU A 135 36.52 -45.14 24.12
C GLU A 135 37.66 -44.48 23.32
N PHE A 136 38.79 -45.19 23.14
CA PHE A 136 39.95 -44.59 22.47
C PHE A 136 39.69 -44.35 20.97
N SER A 137 38.97 -45.23 20.27
CA SER A 137 38.64 -44.99 18.86
C SER A 137 37.68 -43.82 18.67
N SER A 138 36.62 -43.69 19.48
CA SER A 138 35.73 -42.51 19.44
C SER A 138 36.46 -41.22 19.84
N GLN A 139 37.36 -41.25 20.83
CA GLN A 139 38.19 -40.11 21.23
C GLN A 139 39.15 -39.65 20.11
N ILE A 140 39.73 -40.59 19.35
CA ILE A 140 40.58 -40.27 18.21
C ILE A 140 39.74 -39.70 17.07
N LEU A 141 38.65 -40.39 16.69
CA LEU A 141 37.80 -39.97 15.57
C LEU A 141 37.16 -38.61 15.82
N SER A 142 36.65 -38.35 17.02
CA SER A 142 36.11 -37.03 17.37
C SER A 142 37.16 -35.94 17.19
N LYS A 143 38.38 -36.10 17.70
CA LYS A 143 39.47 -35.09 17.60
C LYS A 143 40.03 -34.92 16.19
N VAL A 144 39.97 -35.95 15.35
CA VAL A 144 40.51 -35.90 13.98
C VAL A 144 39.54 -35.24 13.01
N VAL A 145 38.23 -35.49 13.14
CA VAL A 145 37.20 -35.00 12.19
C VAL A 145 36.91 -33.52 12.40
N THR A 146 37.89 -32.69 12.04
CA THR A 146 37.86 -31.23 12.17
C THR A 146 37.60 -30.51 10.86
N ASN A 147 37.73 -31.21 9.73
CA ASN A 147 37.53 -30.68 8.38
C ASN A 147 36.43 -31.48 7.66
N THR A 148 35.58 -30.79 6.90
CA THR A 148 34.48 -31.38 6.12
C THR A 148 34.96 -32.42 5.10
N ILE A 149 36.18 -32.29 4.57
CA ILE A 149 36.79 -33.29 3.66
C ILE A 149 37.05 -34.63 4.36
N ILE A 150 37.45 -34.60 5.63
CA ILE A 150 37.69 -35.81 6.43
C ILE A 150 36.34 -36.39 6.87
N ALA A 151 35.39 -35.52 7.22
CA ALA A 151 34.02 -35.92 7.54
C ALA A 151 33.39 -36.67 6.36
N SER A 152 33.41 -36.11 5.13
CA SER A 152 32.84 -36.77 3.95
C SER A 152 33.56 -38.06 3.57
N MET A 153 34.89 -38.14 3.73
CA MET A 153 35.65 -39.38 3.50
C MET A 153 35.27 -40.50 4.47
N LEU A 154 35.04 -40.19 5.75
CA LEU A 154 34.65 -41.17 6.77
C LEU A 154 33.14 -41.43 6.81
N PHE A 155 32.33 -40.57 6.22
CA PHE A 155 30.88 -40.67 6.24
C PHE A 155 30.39 -41.82 5.34
N ASN A 156 29.80 -42.84 5.96
CA ASN A 156 29.02 -43.86 5.27
C ASN A 156 27.82 -44.29 6.13
N THR A 157 26.94 -45.13 5.56
CA THR A 157 25.74 -45.59 6.26
C THR A 157 26.05 -46.31 7.56
N ASP A 158 27.07 -47.16 7.52
CA ASP A 158 27.38 -48.12 8.56
C ASP A 158 28.04 -47.45 9.77
N VAL A 159 28.78 -46.35 9.56
CA VAL A 159 29.29 -45.47 10.63
C VAL A 159 28.14 -44.89 11.43
N ILE A 160 27.13 -44.32 10.77
CA ILE A 160 26.01 -43.69 11.47
C ILE A 160 25.15 -44.73 12.19
N SER A 161 24.82 -45.86 11.56
CA SER A 161 24.13 -46.96 12.25
C SER A 161 24.95 -47.50 13.43
N SER A 162 26.28 -47.57 13.31
CA SER A 162 27.18 -47.92 14.43
C SER A 162 27.13 -46.88 15.54
N ILE A 163 27.21 -45.58 15.24
CA ILE A 163 27.08 -44.48 16.21
C ILE A 163 25.78 -44.61 17.00
N TYR A 164 24.63 -44.76 16.33
CA TYR A 164 23.34 -44.90 17.02
C TYR A 164 23.27 -46.19 17.85
N LYS A 165 23.92 -47.28 17.40
CA LYS A 165 24.06 -48.51 18.19
C LYS A 165 24.95 -48.32 19.43
N VAL A 166 26.04 -47.55 19.36
CA VAL A 166 26.84 -47.20 20.55
C VAL A 166 26.00 -46.36 21.51
N LEU A 167 25.33 -45.31 21.01
CA LEU A 167 24.47 -44.41 21.77
C LEU A 167 23.19 -45.06 22.33
N GLN A 168 22.84 -46.27 21.91
CA GLN A 168 21.71 -47.01 22.49
C GLN A 168 22.15 -48.01 23.58
N ASN A 169 23.37 -48.53 23.50
CA ASN A 169 23.83 -49.65 24.35
C ASN A 169 24.93 -49.26 25.36
N CYS A 170 25.57 -48.10 25.20
CA CYS A 170 26.63 -47.65 26.10
C CYS A 170 26.07 -46.93 27.33
N VAL A 171 26.72 -47.14 28.48
CA VAL A 171 26.41 -46.47 29.76
C VAL A 171 27.54 -45.51 30.18
N ASP A 172 28.70 -45.59 29.54
CA ASP A 172 29.90 -44.83 29.90
C ASP A 172 29.82 -43.38 29.36
N PRO A 173 29.83 -42.35 30.25
CA PRO A 173 29.71 -40.96 29.84
C PRO A 173 30.80 -40.47 28.88
N ASP A 174 32.03 -40.96 29.00
CA ASP A 174 33.15 -40.52 28.16
C ASP A 174 33.01 -41.11 26.75
N ILE A 175 32.58 -42.37 26.63
CA ILE A 175 32.27 -42.99 25.34
C ILE A 175 31.09 -42.26 24.68
N ILE A 176 30.02 -41.96 25.43
CA ILE A 176 28.85 -41.22 24.94
C ILE A 176 29.26 -39.83 24.44
N LYS A 177 30.01 -39.05 25.25
CA LYS A 177 30.52 -37.73 24.88
C LYS A 177 31.33 -37.77 23.59
N ASN A 178 32.36 -38.61 23.54
CA ASN A 178 33.23 -38.72 22.35
C ASN A 178 32.44 -39.17 21.11
N THR A 179 31.46 -40.07 21.27
CA THR A 179 30.60 -40.55 20.18
C THR A 179 29.63 -39.48 19.68
N LEU A 180 29.01 -38.69 20.57
CA LEU A 180 28.19 -37.54 20.19
C LEU A 180 29.02 -36.45 19.53
N GLU A 181 30.23 -36.18 20.01
CA GLU A 181 31.14 -35.19 19.42
C GLU A 181 31.62 -35.62 18.01
N TYR A 182 31.89 -36.91 17.83
CA TYR A 182 32.14 -37.50 16.50
C TYR A 182 30.92 -37.39 15.59
N HIS A 183 29.71 -37.73 16.08
CA HIS A 183 28.48 -37.60 15.29
C HIS A 183 28.22 -36.15 14.88
N ARG A 184 28.36 -35.20 15.82
CA ARG A 184 28.18 -33.76 15.59
C ARG A 184 29.10 -33.25 14.47
N ARG A 185 30.34 -33.74 14.39
CA ARG A 185 31.30 -33.38 13.34
C ARG A 185 31.03 -34.07 12.00
N LEU A 186 30.51 -35.30 12.01
CA LEU A 186 30.11 -35.99 10.78
C LEU A 186 28.90 -35.35 10.10
N ILE A 187 27.91 -34.86 10.86
CA ILE A 187 26.70 -34.27 10.26
C ILE A 187 26.95 -32.91 9.57
N ASP A 188 28.10 -32.27 9.77
CA ASP A 188 28.45 -31.02 9.07
C ASP A 188 28.84 -31.24 7.58
N CYS A 189 28.91 -32.49 7.10
CA CYS A 189 29.14 -32.79 5.69
C CYS A 189 27.86 -32.70 4.83
N GLN A 190 28.00 -32.45 3.53
CA GLN A 190 26.84 -32.31 2.62
C GLN A 190 26.14 -33.66 2.39
N GLU A 191 26.89 -34.75 2.46
CA GLU A 191 26.42 -36.13 2.29
C GLU A 191 25.41 -36.52 3.37
N ALA A 192 25.59 -36.02 4.61
CA ALA A 192 24.68 -36.28 5.73
C ALA A 192 23.24 -35.83 5.43
N VAL A 193 23.07 -34.67 4.79
CA VAL A 193 21.76 -34.09 4.42
C VAL A 193 20.99 -35.01 3.45
N ILE A 194 21.70 -35.80 2.64
CA ILE A 194 21.13 -36.71 1.62
C ILE A 194 20.86 -38.10 2.21
N VAL A 195 21.75 -38.58 3.09
CA VAL A 195 21.78 -39.97 3.57
C VAL A 195 20.96 -40.16 4.86
N LEU A 196 21.11 -39.28 5.86
CA LEU A 196 20.43 -39.40 7.16
C LEU A 196 18.90 -39.57 7.02
N PRO A 197 18.19 -38.83 6.13
CA PRO A 197 16.73 -38.95 5.97
C PRO A 197 16.28 -40.25 5.29
N LYS A 198 17.21 -41.05 4.75
CA LYS A 198 16.94 -42.34 4.08
C LYS A 198 17.19 -43.54 4.99
N MET A 199 18.03 -43.40 6.02
CA MET A 199 18.39 -44.48 6.95
C MET A 199 17.16 -45.00 7.71
N THR A 200 16.99 -46.30 7.84
CA THR A 200 15.93 -46.89 8.70
C THR A 200 16.20 -46.67 10.18
N ASP A 201 17.47 -46.73 10.57
CA ASP A 201 17.88 -46.87 11.98
C ASP A 201 17.99 -45.51 12.71
N PHE A 202 17.92 -44.40 11.96
CA PHE A 202 17.98 -43.06 12.53
C PHE A 202 16.72 -42.76 13.35
N SER A 203 16.88 -42.73 14.68
CA SER A 203 15.82 -42.44 15.65
C SER A 203 16.17 -41.20 16.49
N PRO A 204 15.46 -40.06 16.30
CA PRO A 204 15.63 -38.86 17.13
C PRO A 204 15.48 -39.10 18.63
N ASN A 205 14.69 -40.10 19.04
CA ASN A 205 14.40 -40.41 20.43
C ASN A 205 15.66 -40.74 21.25
N ILE A 206 16.70 -41.29 20.62
CA ILE A 206 17.98 -41.59 21.29
C ILE A 206 18.64 -40.28 21.77
N LEU A 207 18.59 -39.22 20.94
CA LEU A 207 19.14 -37.91 21.31
C LEU A 207 18.32 -37.25 22.43
N PHE A 208 17.00 -37.48 22.49
CA PHE A 208 16.13 -36.92 23.54
C PHE A 208 16.46 -37.48 24.92
N CYS A 209 16.85 -38.75 25.03
CA CYS A 209 17.32 -39.33 26.29
C CYS A 209 18.54 -38.57 26.85
N TYR A 210 19.46 -38.15 25.98
CA TYR A 210 20.68 -37.44 26.37
C TYR A 210 20.48 -35.99 26.79
N LEU A 211 19.34 -35.38 26.45
CA LEU A 211 18.96 -34.04 26.94
C LEU A 211 18.65 -34.04 28.44
N LYS A 212 18.37 -35.22 29.04
CA LYS A 212 18.17 -35.42 30.48
C LYS A 212 19.39 -36.05 31.18
N SER A 213 20.56 -36.07 30.51
CA SER A 213 21.80 -36.57 31.10
C SER A 213 22.23 -35.71 32.30
N GLU A 214 22.91 -36.30 33.28
CA GLU A 214 23.52 -35.56 34.41
C GLU A 214 24.72 -34.69 33.97
N PHE A 215 25.24 -34.91 32.76
CA PHE A 215 26.45 -34.26 32.25
C PHE A 215 26.12 -33.15 31.22
N PRO A 216 26.35 -31.85 31.52
CA PRO A 216 25.98 -30.74 30.63
C PRO A 216 26.64 -30.79 29.24
N GLU A 217 27.86 -31.31 29.11
CA GLU A 217 28.53 -31.45 27.82
C GLU A 217 27.79 -32.43 26.90
N ILE A 218 27.24 -33.52 27.45
CA ILE A 218 26.43 -34.51 26.71
C ILE A 218 25.11 -33.87 26.27
N GLN A 219 24.45 -33.11 27.14
CA GLN A 219 23.23 -32.36 26.81
C GLN A 219 23.48 -31.37 25.66
N HIS A 220 24.55 -30.58 25.74
CA HIS A 220 24.92 -29.60 24.70
C HIS A 220 25.21 -30.27 23.36
N LEU A 221 25.99 -31.35 23.33
CA LEU A 221 26.28 -32.08 22.08
C LEU A 221 25.00 -32.66 21.46
N ALA A 222 24.13 -33.27 22.26
CA ALA A 222 22.87 -33.83 21.81
C ALA A 222 21.94 -32.76 21.20
N ILE A 223 21.79 -31.59 21.84
CA ILE A 223 20.95 -30.52 21.28
C ILE A 223 21.61 -29.83 20.07
N ASP A 224 22.94 -29.73 20.00
CA ASP A 224 23.63 -29.17 18.83
C ASP A 224 23.48 -30.06 17.59
N ILE A 225 23.42 -31.39 17.76
CA ILE A 225 23.03 -32.33 16.70
C ILE A 225 21.60 -32.02 16.22
N LEU A 226 20.65 -31.83 17.15
CA LEU A 226 19.25 -31.52 16.81
C LEU A 226 19.08 -30.16 16.12
N VAL A 227 19.73 -29.09 16.59
CA VAL A 227 19.71 -27.77 15.93
C VAL A 227 20.21 -27.88 14.50
N SER A 228 21.32 -28.59 14.29
CA SER A 228 21.95 -28.74 12.98
C SER A 228 21.08 -29.54 12.02
N THR A 229 20.63 -30.72 12.44
CA THR A 229 19.78 -31.61 11.63
C THR A 229 18.38 -31.04 11.34
N THR A 230 17.78 -30.27 12.25
CA THR A 230 16.50 -29.57 12.01
C THR A 230 16.65 -28.34 11.12
N SER A 231 17.82 -27.70 11.07
CA SER A 231 18.07 -26.59 10.12
C SER A 231 18.03 -27.03 8.65
N TRP A 232 18.20 -28.33 8.40
CA TRP A 232 18.12 -28.89 7.05
C TRP A 232 16.67 -28.86 6.57
N LYS A 233 16.43 -28.18 5.45
CA LYS A 233 15.11 -28.03 4.83
C LYS A 233 14.60 -29.31 4.14
N ASN A 234 14.73 -30.46 4.80
CA ASN A 234 14.41 -31.78 4.27
C ASN A 234 13.10 -32.34 4.86
N ARG A 235 12.03 -32.36 4.03
CA ARG A 235 10.69 -32.79 4.44
C ARG A 235 10.63 -34.20 5.04
N LYS A 236 11.45 -35.16 4.57
CA LYS A 236 11.42 -36.54 5.11
C LYS A 236 11.94 -36.60 6.55
N LEU A 237 12.98 -35.84 6.84
CA LEU A 237 13.56 -35.78 8.19
C LEU A 237 12.61 -35.04 9.15
N GLN A 238 11.98 -33.97 8.68
CA GLN A 238 11.01 -33.19 9.46
C GLN A 238 9.74 -33.97 9.80
N LEU A 239 9.26 -34.84 8.89
CA LEU A 239 8.17 -35.77 9.20
C LEU A 239 8.56 -36.74 10.34
N ARG A 240 9.79 -37.28 10.33
CA ARG A 240 10.26 -38.12 11.46
C ARG A 240 10.37 -37.35 12.77
N TYR A 241 10.77 -36.08 12.73
CA TYR A 241 10.80 -35.22 13.92
C TYR A 241 9.42 -34.89 14.47
N LYS A 242 8.42 -34.75 13.59
CA LYS A 242 7.01 -34.68 13.96
C LYS A 242 6.56 -36.00 14.60
N ASP A 243 6.81 -37.14 13.96
CA ASP A 243 6.41 -38.46 14.44
C ASP A 243 7.09 -38.84 15.77
N SER A 244 8.32 -38.35 16.00
CA SER A 244 9.05 -38.52 17.26
C SER A 244 8.65 -37.52 18.36
N GLY A 245 7.81 -36.51 18.05
CA GLY A 245 7.39 -35.49 19.02
C GLY A 245 8.51 -34.53 19.46
N ILE A 246 9.41 -34.10 18.56
CA ILE A 246 10.54 -33.24 18.94
C ILE A 246 10.09 -31.93 19.58
N VAL A 247 9.02 -31.31 19.06
CA VAL A 247 8.56 -29.99 19.49
C VAL A 247 8.05 -30.08 20.93
N GLN A 248 7.28 -31.11 21.25
CA GLN A 248 6.81 -31.44 22.60
C GLN A 248 7.99 -31.64 23.54
N CYS A 249 9.01 -32.41 23.13
CA CYS A 249 10.21 -32.63 23.94
C CYS A 249 10.97 -31.32 24.24
N MET A 250 11.22 -30.49 23.22
CA MET A 250 11.85 -29.17 23.41
C MET A 250 11.01 -28.23 24.28
N LEU A 251 9.69 -28.28 24.15
CA LEU A 251 8.79 -27.46 24.94
C LEU A 251 8.79 -27.87 26.41
N CYS A 252 8.73 -29.17 26.71
CA CYS A 252 8.88 -29.70 28.06
C CYS A 252 10.22 -29.29 28.70
N LEU A 253 11.30 -29.22 27.91
CA LEU A 253 12.60 -28.70 28.38
C LEU A 253 12.57 -27.19 28.67
N ILE A 254 11.76 -26.39 27.97
CA ILE A 254 11.61 -24.95 28.22
C ILE A 254 10.67 -24.66 29.41
N LEU A 255 9.62 -25.47 29.55
CA LEU A 255 8.65 -25.38 30.65
C LEU A 255 9.26 -25.83 31.98
N ASN A 256 10.15 -26.82 31.95
CA ASN A 256 10.93 -27.27 33.10
C ASN A 256 12.19 -26.41 33.28
N ASN A 257 12.20 -25.52 34.27
CA ASN A 257 13.23 -24.50 34.46
C ASN A 257 14.57 -25.03 35.04
N GLU A 258 14.89 -26.31 34.83
CA GLU A 258 16.10 -27.00 35.30
C GLU A 258 17.33 -26.72 34.42
N TYR A 259 17.15 -26.53 33.10
CA TYR A 259 18.26 -26.41 32.13
C TYR A 259 18.24 -25.11 31.30
N PRO A 260 18.29 -23.92 31.95
CA PRO A 260 18.05 -22.60 31.33
C PRO A 260 19.09 -22.17 30.27
N ASP A 261 20.20 -22.88 30.19
CA ASP A 261 21.28 -22.80 29.20
C ASP A 261 20.91 -23.50 27.88
N LEU A 262 20.14 -24.60 27.92
CA LEU A 262 19.64 -25.31 26.74
C LEU A 262 18.46 -24.58 26.07
N HIS A 263 17.69 -23.78 26.83
CA HIS A 263 16.42 -23.18 26.36
C HIS A 263 16.55 -22.42 25.03
N GLN A 264 17.65 -21.69 24.81
CA GLN A 264 17.84 -20.95 23.55
C GLN A 264 17.96 -21.89 22.35
N LYS A 265 18.78 -22.95 22.47
CA LYS A 265 18.93 -23.97 21.43
C LYS A 265 17.63 -24.75 21.22
N ALA A 266 16.84 -24.99 22.29
CA ALA A 266 15.52 -25.59 22.19
C ALA A 266 14.53 -24.71 21.40
N PHE A 267 14.54 -23.39 21.59
CA PHE A 267 13.77 -22.45 20.77
C PHE A 267 14.22 -22.43 19.30
N ASP A 268 15.52 -22.56 19.03
CA ASP A 268 16.04 -22.68 17.66
C ASP A 268 15.55 -23.97 16.97
N VAL A 269 15.56 -25.11 17.67
CA VAL A 269 14.97 -26.39 17.18
C VAL A 269 13.48 -26.23 16.87
N ILE A 270 12.70 -25.65 17.80
CA ILE A 270 11.25 -25.41 17.60
C ILE A 270 11.00 -24.53 16.37
N ARG A 271 11.74 -23.42 16.22
CA ARG A 271 11.62 -22.52 15.06
C ARG A 271 11.91 -23.26 13.75
N ASN A 272 13.03 -24.00 13.69
CA ASN A 272 13.43 -24.75 12.50
C ASN A 272 12.38 -25.81 12.10
N CYS A 273 11.71 -26.44 13.07
CA CYS A 273 10.62 -27.38 12.82
C CYS A 273 9.30 -26.70 12.39
N PHE A 274 9.04 -25.47 12.83
CA PHE A 274 7.84 -24.72 12.43
C PHE A 274 7.92 -24.06 11.05
N ASP A 275 9.08 -24.03 10.38
CA ASP A 275 9.15 -23.73 8.94
C ASP A 275 8.29 -24.71 8.09
N PHE A 276 7.93 -25.87 8.65
CA PHE A 276 7.13 -26.91 8.00
C PHE A 276 5.66 -26.89 8.49
N PRO A 277 4.68 -26.66 7.60
CA PRO A 277 3.28 -26.51 7.99
C PRO A 277 2.70 -27.77 8.64
N GLU A 278 3.11 -28.97 8.24
CA GLU A 278 2.60 -30.23 8.80
C GLU A 278 3.00 -30.44 10.26
N THR A 279 4.11 -29.84 10.70
CA THR A 279 4.60 -29.91 12.09
C THR A 279 3.94 -28.82 12.93
N ALA A 280 3.89 -27.57 12.42
CA ALA A 280 3.22 -26.46 13.08
C ALA A 280 1.73 -26.72 13.34
N THR A 281 1.00 -27.23 12.34
CA THR A 281 -0.44 -27.55 12.46
C THR A 281 -0.73 -28.72 13.39
N TYR A 282 0.12 -29.76 13.37
CA TYR A 282 -0.01 -30.89 14.28
C TYR A 282 0.22 -30.48 15.73
N PHE A 283 1.25 -29.67 15.99
CA PHE A 283 1.61 -29.24 17.34
C PHE A 283 0.49 -28.48 18.05
N ILE A 284 -0.27 -27.65 17.33
CA ILE A 284 -1.41 -26.90 17.93
C ILE A 284 -2.48 -27.84 18.50
N GLY A 285 -2.60 -29.07 17.97
CA GLY A 285 -3.53 -30.08 18.48
C GLY A 285 -3.04 -30.88 19.69
N THR A 286 -1.85 -30.59 20.25
CA THR A 286 -1.28 -31.37 21.36
C THR A 286 -1.47 -30.69 22.72
N VAL A 287 -1.37 -31.47 23.80
CA VAL A 287 -1.60 -30.98 25.17
C VAL A 287 -0.49 -30.00 25.58
N GLU A 288 0.74 -30.26 25.16
CA GLU A 288 1.91 -29.43 25.44
C GLU A 288 1.75 -28.02 24.85
N PHE A 289 1.08 -27.87 23.69
CA PHE A 289 0.77 -26.55 23.15
C PHE A 289 -0.17 -25.75 24.07
N LEU A 290 -1.17 -26.40 24.68
CA LEU A 290 -2.05 -25.75 25.67
C LEU A 290 -1.29 -25.36 26.93
N GLU A 291 -0.37 -26.20 27.41
CA GLU A 291 0.53 -25.87 28.52
C GLU A 291 1.40 -24.66 28.20
N PHE A 292 1.96 -24.58 26.98
CA PHE A 292 2.69 -23.40 26.50
C PHE A 292 1.81 -22.17 26.37
N ALA A 293 0.57 -22.29 25.89
CA ALA A 293 -0.37 -21.17 25.83
C ALA A 293 -0.69 -20.63 27.23
N LEU A 294 -0.83 -21.50 28.23
CA LEU A 294 -1.02 -21.09 29.64
C LEU A 294 0.26 -20.49 30.24
N TRP A 295 1.42 -21.09 29.98
CA TRP A 295 2.73 -20.59 30.41
C TRP A 295 3.07 -19.23 29.82
N ALA A 296 2.70 -18.98 28.56
CA ALA A 296 2.90 -17.71 27.86
C ALA A 296 2.31 -16.51 28.64
N LYS A 297 1.16 -16.69 29.30
CA LYS A 297 0.51 -15.67 30.17
C LYS A 297 1.35 -15.28 31.39
N LYS A 298 2.36 -16.09 31.75
CA LYS A 298 3.27 -15.92 32.91
C LYS A 298 4.76 -15.94 32.49
N CYS A 299 5.05 -15.80 31.19
CA CYS A 299 6.38 -16.01 30.63
C CYS A 299 7.43 -15.02 31.20
N PRO A 300 8.63 -15.49 31.63
CA PRO A 300 9.71 -14.60 32.04
C PRO A 300 10.17 -13.66 30.92
N LYS A 301 10.52 -12.42 31.26
CA LYS A 301 10.94 -11.37 30.29
C LYS A 301 12.03 -11.83 29.30
N LYS A 302 12.93 -12.73 29.71
CA LYS A 302 14.00 -13.31 28.86
C LYS A 302 13.44 -14.10 27.66
N TYR A 303 12.32 -14.79 27.82
CA TYR A 303 11.78 -15.73 26.82
C TYR A 303 10.58 -15.19 26.04
N MET A 304 10.02 -14.03 26.41
CA MET A 304 8.84 -13.45 25.74
C MET A 304 9.06 -13.17 24.25
N PHE A 305 10.29 -12.82 23.82
CA PHE A 305 10.59 -12.66 22.39
C PHE A 305 10.50 -13.99 21.62
N CYS A 306 11.02 -15.07 22.20
CA CYS A 306 10.94 -16.42 21.61
C CYS A 306 9.48 -16.91 21.56
N ALA A 307 8.72 -16.71 22.64
CA ALA A 307 7.30 -17.07 22.71
C ALA A 307 6.43 -16.28 21.71
N ALA A 308 6.64 -14.96 21.58
CA ALA A 308 5.96 -14.15 20.58
C ALA A 308 6.35 -14.54 19.14
N THR A 309 7.60 -14.96 18.91
CA THR A 309 8.05 -15.49 17.62
C THR A 309 7.36 -16.81 17.28
N ILE A 310 7.16 -17.71 18.25
CA ILE A 310 6.37 -18.94 18.06
C ILE A 310 4.93 -18.60 17.65
N PHE A 311 4.24 -17.73 18.39
CA PHE A 311 2.86 -17.34 18.02
C PHE A 311 2.81 -16.72 16.62
N LYS A 312 3.75 -15.83 16.27
CA LYS A 312 3.86 -15.26 14.93
C LYS A 312 3.91 -16.37 13.87
N VAL A 313 4.85 -17.32 13.98
CA VAL A 313 5.01 -18.40 12.98
C VAL A 313 3.77 -19.30 12.91
N LEU A 314 3.19 -19.69 14.05
CA LEU A 314 1.96 -20.50 14.05
C LEU A 314 0.79 -19.78 13.36
N THR A 315 0.67 -18.46 13.54
CA THR A 315 -0.40 -17.66 12.89
C THR A 315 -0.21 -17.41 11.39
N ASP A 316 1.00 -17.59 10.85
CA ASP A 316 1.25 -17.45 9.40
C ASP A 316 0.42 -18.48 8.60
N TYR A 317 0.19 -19.68 9.15
CA TYR A 317 -0.55 -20.77 8.49
C TYR A 317 -2.07 -20.63 8.63
N GLU A 318 -2.81 -20.76 7.52
CA GLU A 318 -4.27 -20.59 7.51
C GLU A 318 -5.01 -21.64 8.35
N SER A 319 -4.67 -22.93 8.18
CA SER A 319 -5.26 -24.05 8.94
C SER A 319 -4.97 -23.99 10.44
N ALA A 320 -3.89 -23.34 10.85
CA ALA A 320 -3.57 -23.09 12.26
C ALA A 320 -4.51 -22.05 12.89
N ARG A 321 -4.92 -21.01 12.16
CA ARG A 321 -5.72 -19.89 12.72
C ARG A 321 -7.07 -20.33 13.28
N GLN A 322 -7.71 -21.33 12.68
CA GLN A 322 -8.95 -21.93 13.19
C GLN A 322 -8.70 -22.66 14.51
N LEU A 323 -7.70 -23.55 14.56
CA LEU A 323 -7.36 -24.28 15.79
C LEU A 323 -6.92 -23.35 16.93
N LEU A 324 -6.16 -22.30 16.63
CA LEU A 324 -5.76 -21.28 17.62
C LEU A 324 -6.97 -20.54 18.23
N PHE A 325 -8.05 -20.36 17.47
CA PHE A 325 -9.31 -19.82 17.95
C PHE A 325 -10.07 -20.82 18.83
N ASP A 326 -10.19 -22.06 18.36
CA ASP A 326 -10.93 -23.11 19.08
C ASP A 326 -10.30 -23.43 20.45
N PHE A 327 -8.98 -23.22 20.61
CA PHE A 327 -8.24 -23.34 21.87
C PHE A 327 -8.12 -22.04 22.69
N ALA A 328 -8.85 -20.96 22.35
CA ALA A 328 -8.88 -19.69 23.07
C ALA A 328 -7.51 -19.04 23.33
N VAL A 329 -6.59 -19.16 22.35
CA VAL A 329 -5.20 -18.69 22.47
C VAL A 329 -5.08 -17.16 22.43
N GLU A 330 -6.17 -16.44 22.09
CA GLU A 330 -6.16 -14.98 22.00
C GLU A 330 -5.71 -14.31 23.32
N GLU A 331 -6.13 -14.82 24.48
CA GLU A 331 -5.74 -14.24 25.77
C GLU A 331 -4.23 -14.32 26.03
N SER A 332 -3.57 -15.36 25.51
CA SER A 332 -2.12 -15.56 25.67
C SER A 332 -1.33 -14.57 24.83
N ILE A 333 -1.77 -14.34 23.59
CA ILE A 333 -1.20 -13.31 22.70
C ILE A 333 -1.50 -11.92 23.28
N LEU A 334 -2.72 -11.67 23.75
CA LEU A 334 -3.11 -10.40 24.38
C LEU A 334 -2.28 -10.08 25.64
N SER A 335 -1.82 -11.09 26.38
CA SER A 335 -0.96 -10.89 27.54
C SER A 335 0.42 -10.30 27.21
N MET A 336 0.95 -10.53 26.00
CA MET A 336 2.26 -10.02 25.56
C MET A 336 2.27 -8.51 25.34
N PHE A 337 1.11 -7.89 25.07
CA PHE A 337 0.96 -6.43 24.99
C PHE A 337 1.19 -5.70 26.33
N ARG A 338 1.30 -6.43 27.45
CA ARG A 338 1.68 -5.86 28.76
C ARG A 338 3.18 -5.56 28.88
N THR A 339 3.96 -5.78 27.82
CA THR A 339 5.42 -5.55 27.81
C THR A 339 5.78 -4.25 27.12
N ASN A 340 6.86 -3.60 27.57
CA ASN A 340 7.41 -2.40 26.92
C ASN A 340 8.52 -2.75 25.90
N ASN A 341 8.71 -4.02 25.56
CA ASN A 341 9.81 -4.46 24.69
C ASN A 341 9.35 -4.45 23.23
N GLU A 342 9.86 -3.49 22.45
CA GLU A 342 9.52 -3.25 21.04
C GLU A 342 9.62 -4.52 20.18
N LYS A 343 10.66 -5.35 20.38
CA LYS A 343 10.83 -6.59 19.60
C LYS A 343 9.76 -7.64 19.91
N VAL A 344 9.23 -7.66 21.13
CA VAL A 344 8.12 -8.53 21.54
C VAL A 344 6.82 -7.98 20.96
N LEU A 345 6.59 -6.68 21.11
CA LEU A 345 5.40 -6.02 20.59
C LEU A 345 5.31 -6.11 19.06
N GLN A 346 6.42 -5.97 18.33
CA GLN A 346 6.50 -6.15 16.87
C GLN A 346 5.99 -7.53 16.45
N LYS A 347 6.53 -8.60 17.05
CA LYS A 347 6.11 -9.99 16.75
C LYS A 347 4.69 -10.28 17.21
N THR A 348 4.24 -9.63 18.28
CA THR A 348 2.84 -9.72 18.74
C THR A 348 1.88 -9.05 17.75
N CYS A 349 2.23 -7.87 17.22
CA CYS A 349 1.48 -7.19 16.16
C CYS A 349 1.44 -8.01 14.86
N GLU A 350 2.57 -8.59 14.42
CA GLU A 350 2.60 -9.52 13.29
C GLU A 350 1.65 -10.71 13.49
N ALA A 351 1.63 -11.32 14.69
CA ALA A 351 0.72 -12.42 15.02
C ALA A 351 -0.76 -12.00 15.01
N VAL A 352 -1.07 -10.80 15.51
CA VAL A 352 -2.44 -10.25 15.47
C VAL A 352 -2.88 -9.92 14.04
N SER A 353 -2.03 -9.24 13.25
CA SER A 353 -2.24 -8.98 11.81
C SER A 353 -2.58 -10.27 11.07
N ASN A 354 -1.78 -11.32 11.27
CA ASN A 354 -2.04 -12.64 10.70
C ASN A 354 -3.39 -13.24 11.12
N LEU A 355 -3.75 -13.13 12.41
CA LEU A 355 -5.02 -13.62 12.94
C LEU A 355 -6.24 -12.85 12.42
N THR A 356 -6.12 -11.56 12.04
CA THR A 356 -7.25 -10.81 11.46
C THR A 356 -7.80 -11.44 10.17
N ASN A 357 -6.99 -12.23 9.44
CA ASN A 357 -7.46 -12.98 8.27
C ASN A 357 -8.60 -13.95 8.60
N HIS A 358 -8.67 -14.43 9.85
CA HIS A 358 -9.78 -15.26 10.31
C HIS A 358 -10.85 -14.41 10.98
N LYS A 359 -12.10 -14.49 10.47
CA LYS A 359 -13.20 -13.59 10.85
C LYS A 359 -13.45 -13.53 12.36
N TYR A 360 -13.53 -14.69 13.03
CA TYR A 360 -13.81 -14.74 14.46
C TYR A 360 -12.63 -14.24 15.32
N CYS A 361 -11.39 -14.53 14.90
CA CYS A 361 -10.18 -13.98 15.54
C CYS A 361 -10.13 -12.46 15.40
N CYS A 362 -10.50 -11.92 14.25
CA CYS A 362 -10.53 -10.48 13.99
C CYS A 362 -11.49 -9.75 14.95
N ASP A 363 -12.69 -10.27 15.17
CA ASP A 363 -13.64 -9.72 16.15
C ASP A 363 -13.16 -9.86 17.61
N LYS A 364 -12.49 -10.97 17.96
CA LYS A 364 -11.95 -11.20 19.32
C LYS A 364 -10.70 -10.36 19.64
N MET A 365 -9.82 -10.16 18.66
CA MET A 365 -8.57 -9.40 18.83
C MET A 365 -8.78 -7.89 18.85
N LEU A 366 -9.92 -7.39 18.35
CA LEU A 366 -10.29 -5.98 18.38
C LEU A 366 -10.66 -5.53 19.82
N THR A 367 -9.68 -5.50 20.71
CA THR A 367 -9.81 -5.10 22.11
C THR A 367 -9.22 -3.72 22.37
N PRO A 368 -9.70 -2.99 23.39
CA PRO A 368 -9.10 -1.71 23.79
C PRO A 368 -7.60 -1.78 24.12
N VAL A 369 -7.10 -2.95 24.57
CA VAL A 369 -5.67 -3.16 24.88
C VAL A 369 -4.83 -3.11 23.61
N VAL A 370 -5.26 -3.83 22.56
CA VAL A 370 -4.56 -3.84 21.26
C VAL A 370 -4.59 -2.45 20.63
N ILE A 371 -5.75 -1.80 20.62
CA ILE A 371 -5.91 -0.50 19.95
C ILE A 371 -5.10 0.60 20.65
N LYS A 372 -5.10 0.63 21.99
CA LYS A 372 -4.22 1.54 22.75
C LYS A 372 -2.75 1.27 22.47
N CYS A 373 -2.31 0.01 22.51
CA CYS A 373 -0.91 -0.31 22.20
C CYS A 373 -0.53 0.07 20.77
N LEU A 374 -1.38 -0.16 19.77
CA LEU A 374 -1.12 0.27 18.39
C LEU A 374 -0.95 1.79 18.30
N ILE A 375 -1.81 2.56 18.97
CA ILE A 375 -1.72 4.03 18.96
C ILE A 375 -0.50 4.52 19.75
N GLU A 376 -0.19 3.92 20.90
CA GLU A 376 1.05 4.18 21.65
C GLU A 376 2.31 3.89 20.81
N ILE A 377 2.27 2.92 19.88
CA ILE A 377 3.37 2.67 18.93
C ILE A 377 3.44 3.79 17.88
N LEU A 378 2.31 4.19 17.29
CA LEU A 378 2.25 5.25 16.29
C LEU A 378 2.62 6.64 16.84
N GLN A 379 2.43 6.87 18.15
CA GLN A 379 2.74 8.15 18.81
C GLN A 379 4.21 8.32 19.22
N ARG A 380 5.04 7.26 19.17
CA ARG A 380 6.46 7.34 19.56
C ARG A 380 7.29 8.06 18.49
N LYS A 381 7.66 9.31 18.77
CA LYS A 381 8.50 10.14 17.91
C LYS A 381 10.00 9.83 18.00
N ASP A 382 10.42 9.06 19.01
CA ASP A 382 11.83 8.90 19.40
C ASP A 382 12.58 7.72 18.75
N ILE A 383 11.93 6.87 17.95
CA ILE A 383 12.53 5.58 17.53
C ILE A 383 12.62 5.44 15.99
N PRO A 384 13.83 5.32 15.40
CA PRO A 384 14.02 5.09 13.97
C PRO A 384 13.81 3.62 13.53
N THR A 385 13.13 2.79 14.33
CA THR A 385 12.83 1.39 13.95
C THR A 385 11.60 1.32 13.04
N ILE A 386 11.81 1.73 11.77
CA ILE A 386 10.85 1.67 10.66
C ILE A 386 9.97 0.38 10.68
N PRO A 387 10.51 -0.85 10.87
CA PRO A 387 9.70 -2.07 10.86
C PRO A 387 8.64 -2.16 11.98
N TYR A 388 8.80 -1.39 13.06
CA TYR A 388 7.89 -1.41 14.20
C TYR A 388 6.65 -0.54 13.99
N ILE A 389 6.84 0.66 13.42
CA ILE A 389 5.72 1.53 13.01
C ILE A 389 4.98 0.90 11.84
N GLU A 390 5.69 0.34 10.85
CA GLU A 390 5.09 -0.34 9.71
C GLU A 390 4.25 -1.58 10.10
N THR A 391 4.71 -2.39 11.06
CA THR A 391 3.91 -3.54 11.54
C THR A 391 2.68 -3.09 12.30
N ALA A 392 2.72 -1.98 13.06
CA ALA A 392 1.53 -1.39 13.67
C ALA A 392 0.55 -0.85 12.62
N LEU A 393 1.03 -0.07 11.63
CA LEU A 393 0.22 0.43 10.51
C LEU A 393 -0.42 -0.71 9.71
N LYS A 394 0.36 -1.74 9.35
CA LYS A 394 -0.15 -2.95 8.70
C LYS A 394 -1.26 -3.60 9.52
N THR A 395 -1.08 -3.73 10.84
CA THR A 395 -2.09 -4.32 11.74
C THR A 395 -3.37 -3.47 11.77
N VAL A 396 -3.26 -2.13 11.85
CA VAL A 396 -4.41 -1.21 11.77
C VAL A 396 -5.16 -1.35 10.44
N HIS A 397 -4.44 -1.33 9.33
CA HIS A 397 -4.96 -1.51 7.98
C HIS A 397 -5.63 -2.89 7.78
N ASP A 398 -5.03 -3.95 8.32
CA ASP A 398 -5.57 -5.31 8.31
C ASP A 398 -6.90 -5.42 9.09
N PHE A 399 -7.02 -4.72 10.22
CA PHE A 399 -8.29 -4.57 10.94
C PHE A 399 -9.31 -3.75 10.15
N LEU A 400 -8.91 -2.63 9.54
CA LEU A 400 -9.82 -1.76 8.77
C LEU A 400 -10.42 -2.47 7.55
N LYS A 401 -9.61 -3.25 6.80
CA LYS A 401 -10.09 -4.01 5.64
C LYS A 401 -11.05 -5.15 6.01
N ARG A 402 -11.04 -5.64 7.26
CA ARG A 402 -11.78 -6.85 7.68
C ARG A 402 -12.86 -6.64 8.74
N ASN A 403 -12.79 -5.56 9.53
CA ASN A 403 -13.73 -5.28 10.62
C ASN A 403 -14.19 -3.81 10.65
N ARG A 404 -15.43 -3.56 10.23
CA ARG A 404 -16.05 -2.22 10.21
C ARG A 404 -16.06 -1.51 11.56
N LYS A 405 -16.03 -2.24 12.68
CA LYS A 405 -15.97 -1.62 14.03
C LYS A 405 -14.69 -0.79 14.21
N MET A 406 -13.59 -1.16 13.56
CA MET A 406 -12.31 -0.44 13.66
C MET A 406 -12.43 1.02 13.20
N LEU A 407 -13.27 1.30 12.19
CA LEU A 407 -13.56 2.65 11.67
C LEU A 407 -14.05 3.61 12.77
N HIS A 408 -14.81 3.10 13.75
CA HIS A 408 -15.32 3.94 14.83
C HIS A 408 -14.39 3.93 16.05
N VAL A 409 -13.73 2.81 16.36
CA VAL A 409 -12.94 2.68 17.58
C VAL A 409 -11.55 3.34 17.46
N PHE A 410 -10.91 3.31 16.30
CA PHE A 410 -9.57 3.90 16.13
C PHE A 410 -9.54 5.44 16.23
N PRO A 411 -10.52 6.19 15.66
CA PRO A 411 -10.62 7.63 15.89
C PRO A 411 -10.90 8.00 17.36
N LEU A 412 -11.73 7.22 18.07
CA LEU A 412 -12.06 7.47 19.49
C LEU A 412 -10.85 7.44 20.44
N TYR A 413 -9.77 6.74 20.07
CA TYR A 413 -8.50 6.73 20.81
C TYR A 413 -7.45 7.69 20.23
N GLY A 414 -7.81 8.56 19.28
CA GLY A 414 -6.91 9.56 18.68
C GLY A 414 -6.02 9.05 17.54
N GLY A 415 -6.28 7.85 17.02
CA GLY A 415 -5.40 7.21 16.01
C GLY A 415 -5.29 7.97 14.68
N LEU A 416 -6.32 8.73 14.29
CA LEU A 416 -6.29 9.56 13.07
C LEU A 416 -5.22 10.65 13.13
N VAL A 417 -5.07 11.32 14.28
CA VAL A 417 -4.05 12.36 14.47
C VAL A 417 -2.66 11.76 14.36
N SER A 418 -2.44 10.57 14.93
CA SER A 418 -1.15 9.87 14.82
C SER A 418 -0.82 9.43 13.38
N VAL A 419 -1.81 9.02 12.59
CA VAL A 419 -1.64 8.70 11.17
C VAL A 419 -1.31 9.95 10.35
N ALA A 420 -1.97 11.08 10.61
CA ALA A 420 -1.67 12.36 9.96
C ALA A 420 -0.27 12.87 10.34
N ASP A 421 0.11 12.82 11.62
CA ASP A 421 1.43 13.21 12.12
C ASP A 421 2.57 12.44 11.41
N ILE A 422 2.41 11.13 11.19
CA ILE A 422 3.41 10.28 10.50
C ILE A 422 3.58 10.70 9.04
N LEU A 423 2.49 11.05 8.32
CA LEU A 423 2.60 11.53 6.94
C LEU A 423 3.29 12.91 6.87
N LYS A 424 3.04 13.77 7.86
CA LYS A 424 3.66 15.10 7.97
C LYS A 424 5.16 15.02 8.30
N SER A 425 5.59 14.09 9.16
CA SER A 425 6.95 14.07 9.71
C SER A 425 8.04 13.53 8.76
N GLN A 426 7.68 13.08 7.56
CA GLN A 426 8.61 12.54 6.55
C GLN A 426 9.54 11.43 7.09
N ASN A 427 9.00 10.49 7.86
CA ASN A 427 9.77 9.33 8.31
C ASN A 427 10.20 8.48 7.10
N GLU A 428 11.44 7.98 7.09
CA GLU A 428 12.01 7.10 6.05
C GLU A 428 11.33 5.72 6.03
N MET A 429 10.08 5.65 5.58
CA MET A 429 9.32 4.41 5.47
C MET A 429 9.67 3.64 4.20
N THR A 430 9.49 2.31 4.22
CA THR A 430 9.50 1.52 2.98
C THR A 430 8.30 1.91 2.10
N GLN A 431 8.42 1.72 0.79
CA GLN A 431 7.32 1.98 -0.16
C GLN A 431 6.03 1.25 0.24
N ASN A 432 6.13 0.01 0.68
CA ASN A 432 4.98 -0.77 1.17
C ASN A 432 4.34 -0.17 2.42
N GLY A 433 5.16 0.28 3.39
CA GLY A 433 4.66 0.96 4.58
C GLY A 433 3.93 2.27 4.24
N PHE A 434 4.46 3.01 3.27
CA PHE A 434 3.88 4.27 2.80
C PHE A 434 2.55 4.07 2.04
N THR A 435 2.47 3.06 1.17
CA THR A 435 1.21 2.68 0.51
C THR A 435 0.14 2.25 1.51
N ILE A 436 0.52 1.52 2.58
CA ILE A 436 -0.40 1.17 3.68
C ILE A 436 -0.91 2.41 4.41
N LEU A 437 -0.03 3.39 4.66
CA LEU A 437 -0.39 4.66 5.31
C LEU A 437 -1.42 5.45 4.47
N LEU A 438 -1.18 5.56 3.15
CA LEU A 438 -2.13 6.20 2.22
C LEU A 438 -3.44 5.40 2.09
N ASP A 439 -3.41 4.07 2.09
CA ASP A 439 -4.61 3.22 2.10
C ASP A 439 -5.48 3.46 3.35
N ILE A 440 -4.88 3.63 4.53
CA ILE A 440 -5.59 3.98 5.77
C ILE A 440 -6.28 5.34 5.62
N ILE A 441 -5.55 6.35 5.14
CA ILE A 441 -6.09 7.70 4.93
C ILE A 441 -7.24 7.66 3.92
N TYR A 442 -7.08 6.95 2.80
CA TYR A 442 -8.12 6.78 1.79
C TYR A 442 -9.40 6.12 2.33
N ILE A 443 -9.27 5.08 3.16
CA ILE A 443 -10.41 4.43 3.83
C ILE A 443 -11.19 5.44 4.68
N TYR A 444 -10.50 6.25 5.50
CA TYR A 444 -11.16 7.28 6.31
C TYR A 444 -11.70 8.45 5.48
N CYS A 445 -11.02 8.83 4.40
CA CYS A 445 -11.51 9.87 3.49
C CYS A 445 -12.74 9.43 2.69
N THR A 446 -13.04 8.12 2.60
CA THR A 446 -14.29 7.64 1.99
C THR A 446 -15.49 7.88 2.91
N GLU A 447 -15.28 7.92 4.23
CA GLU A 447 -16.33 8.07 5.25
C GLU A 447 -16.57 9.56 5.62
N GLU A 448 -17.73 10.10 5.25
CA GLU A 448 -18.09 11.52 5.43
C GLU A 448 -17.92 12.04 6.87
N GLN A 449 -18.13 11.19 7.88
CA GLN A 449 -18.01 11.57 9.29
C GLN A 449 -16.58 11.90 9.73
N TYR A 450 -15.56 11.39 9.03
CA TYR A 450 -14.16 11.53 9.44
C TYR A 450 -13.35 12.45 8.54
N ARG A 451 -13.80 12.74 7.32
CA ARG A 451 -13.08 13.61 6.36
C ARG A 451 -12.66 14.95 6.97
N THR A 452 -13.61 15.70 7.52
CA THR A 452 -13.38 17.03 8.11
C THR A 452 -12.49 16.98 9.35
N SER A 453 -12.52 15.88 10.12
CA SER A 453 -11.66 15.69 11.29
C SER A 453 -10.24 15.24 10.96
N LEU A 454 -10.01 14.70 9.76
CA LEU A 454 -8.72 14.16 9.31
C LEU A 454 -7.96 15.17 8.42
N MET A 455 -8.66 15.87 7.54
CA MET A 455 -8.07 16.67 6.47
C MET A 455 -7.81 18.12 6.91
N ASP A 456 -6.71 18.34 7.64
CA ASP A 456 -6.19 19.70 7.87
C ASP A 456 -5.36 20.23 6.69
N LYS A 457 -5.10 21.54 6.69
CA LYS A 457 -4.38 22.25 5.61
C LYS A 457 -2.95 21.71 5.38
N GLU A 458 -2.25 21.28 6.42
CA GLU A 458 -0.88 20.75 6.30
C GLU A 458 -0.88 19.37 5.65
N LEU A 459 -1.78 18.49 6.09
CA LEU A 459 -1.98 17.16 5.50
C LEU A 459 -2.41 17.29 4.04
N TYR A 460 -3.33 18.21 3.73
CA TYR A 460 -3.76 18.53 2.38
C TYR A 460 -2.59 18.98 1.48
N MET A 461 -1.74 19.89 1.99
CA MET A 461 -0.52 20.31 1.28
C MET A 461 0.44 19.15 1.04
N LYS A 462 0.63 18.25 2.01
CA LYS A 462 1.54 17.10 1.85
C LYS A 462 0.99 16.09 0.84
N ILE A 463 -0.33 15.80 0.84
CA ILE A 463 -0.96 14.95 -0.19
C ILE A 463 -0.80 15.58 -1.58
N LEU A 464 -0.98 16.90 -1.72
CA LEU A 464 -0.69 17.63 -2.97
C LEU A 464 0.80 17.67 -3.35
N GLN A 465 1.74 17.44 -2.43
CA GLN A 465 3.16 17.28 -2.76
C GLN A 465 3.41 15.86 -3.27
N LEU A 466 2.87 14.83 -2.60
CA LEU A 466 3.00 13.43 -2.99
C LEU A 466 2.44 13.14 -4.39
N PHE A 467 1.39 13.86 -4.81
CA PHE A 467 0.87 13.81 -6.18
C PHE A 467 1.83 14.40 -7.23
N SER A 468 2.67 15.37 -6.84
CA SER A 468 3.67 15.99 -7.72
C SER A 468 5.01 15.26 -7.74
N GLU A 469 5.23 14.26 -6.87
CA GLU A 469 6.45 13.45 -6.85
C GLU A 469 6.52 12.51 -8.08
N GLU A 470 7.69 11.91 -8.33
CA GLU A 470 7.92 11.04 -9.50
C GLU A 470 7.20 9.68 -9.41
N ASN A 471 6.78 9.25 -8.21
CA ASN A 471 6.16 7.95 -8.01
C ASN A 471 4.68 7.93 -8.43
N GLU A 472 4.38 7.21 -9.51
CA GLU A 472 3.03 7.09 -10.09
C GLU A 472 2.04 6.37 -9.16
N ASP A 473 2.46 5.35 -8.41
CA ASP A 473 1.59 4.64 -7.45
C ASP A 473 1.15 5.56 -6.30
N PHE A 474 2.07 6.38 -5.78
CA PHE A 474 1.76 7.39 -4.77
C PHE A 474 0.87 8.49 -5.36
N SER A 475 1.11 8.87 -6.61
CA SER A 475 0.27 9.85 -7.34
C SER A 475 -1.17 9.34 -7.49
N LYS A 476 -1.38 8.07 -7.90
CA LYS A 476 -2.70 7.42 -7.99
C LYS A 476 -3.43 7.42 -6.66
N LYS A 477 -2.74 7.09 -5.55
CA LYS A 477 -3.35 7.10 -4.21
C LYS A 477 -3.64 8.50 -3.70
N ALA A 478 -2.73 9.45 -3.91
CA ALA A 478 -2.91 10.85 -3.53
C ALA A 478 -4.14 11.47 -4.24
N ILE A 479 -4.27 11.29 -5.56
CA ILE A 479 -5.43 11.84 -6.27
C ILE A 479 -6.76 11.16 -5.91
N ALA A 480 -6.75 9.86 -5.60
CA ALA A 480 -7.93 9.17 -5.08
C ALA A 480 -8.37 9.74 -3.70
N ILE A 481 -7.43 10.11 -2.83
CA ILE A 481 -7.73 10.79 -1.56
C ILE A 481 -8.30 12.20 -1.82
N LEU A 482 -7.70 12.96 -2.73
CA LEU A 482 -8.15 14.30 -3.10
C LEU A 482 -9.59 14.27 -3.67
N ASP A 483 -9.90 13.31 -4.55
CA ASP A 483 -11.22 13.11 -5.16
C ASP A 483 -12.34 12.85 -4.12
N GLN A 484 -12.05 12.14 -3.03
CA GLN A 484 -13.03 11.98 -1.94
C GLN A 484 -13.18 13.26 -1.10
N SER A 485 -12.08 13.98 -0.86
CA SER A 485 -12.08 15.20 -0.03
C SER A 485 -12.79 16.40 -0.67
N ILE A 486 -12.83 16.51 -2.00
CA ILE A 486 -13.34 17.72 -2.69
C ILE A 486 -14.84 17.99 -2.48
N ASN A 487 -15.58 17.00 -1.99
CA ASN A 487 -16.99 17.14 -1.64
C ASN A 487 -17.18 18.06 -0.42
N ASP A 488 -16.16 18.21 0.43
CA ASP A 488 -16.22 19.04 1.63
C ASP A 488 -15.79 20.50 1.36
N GLN A 489 -16.44 21.45 2.02
CA GLN A 489 -16.23 22.87 1.76
C GLN A 489 -14.85 23.36 2.19
N GLU A 490 -14.32 22.88 3.31
CA GLU A 490 -13.00 23.28 3.81
C GLU A 490 -11.87 22.76 2.91
N SER A 491 -11.95 21.50 2.47
CA SER A 491 -11.00 20.93 1.52
C SER A 491 -10.95 21.67 0.18
N ARG A 492 -12.08 22.22 -0.29
CA ARG A 492 -12.09 23.11 -1.48
C ARG A 492 -11.35 24.42 -1.23
N VAL A 493 -11.45 25.00 -0.03
CA VAL A 493 -10.67 26.20 0.33
C VAL A 493 -9.18 25.86 0.37
N TYR A 494 -8.79 24.76 1.02
CA TYR A 494 -7.39 24.32 1.05
C TYR A 494 -6.83 24.04 -0.35
N PHE A 495 -7.60 23.40 -1.24
CA PHE A 495 -7.22 23.18 -2.62
C PHE A 495 -6.91 24.50 -3.37
N SER A 496 -7.79 25.50 -3.21
CA SER A 496 -7.62 26.84 -3.80
C SER A 496 -6.45 27.62 -3.19
N GLU A 497 -6.19 27.49 -1.89
CA GLU A 497 -5.09 28.19 -1.19
C GLU A 497 -3.71 27.55 -1.45
N CYS A 498 -3.66 26.26 -1.79
CA CYS A 498 -2.42 25.50 -1.96
C CYS A 498 -1.96 25.35 -3.41
N SER A 499 -2.47 26.19 -4.33
CA SER A 499 -2.24 26.11 -5.78
C SER A 499 -2.56 24.72 -6.37
N GLY A 500 -3.60 24.05 -5.87
CA GLY A 500 -3.92 22.68 -6.28
C GLY A 500 -4.22 22.54 -7.78
N THR A 501 -4.86 23.54 -8.39
CA THR A 501 -5.11 23.58 -9.84
C THR A 501 -3.82 23.64 -10.67
N GLU A 502 -2.84 24.42 -10.23
CA GLU A 502 -1.55 24.57 -10.92
C GLU A 502 -0.77 23.26 -10.93
N ARG A 503 -0.71 22.56 -9.78
CA ARG A 503 0.02 21.28 -9.64
C ARG A 503 -0.61 20.13 -10.44
N ILE A 504 -1.93 20.11 -10.55
CA ILE A 504 -2.63 19.11 -11.37
C ILE A 504 -2.42 19.38 -12.86
N LEU A 505 -2.41 20.65 -13.28
CA LEU A 505 -2.10 21.01 -14.65
C LEU A 505 -0.61 20.86 -15.01
N SER A 506 0.33 21.07 -14.06
CA SER A 506 1.76 20.82 -14.31
C SER A 506 2.04 19.33 -14.52
N LYS A 507 1.48 18.46 -13.69
CA LYS A 507 1.58 17.00 -13.83
C LYS A 507 0.91 16.45 -15.10
N LEU A 508 0.02 17.22 -15.76
CA LEU A 508 -0.48 16.92 -17.10
C LEU A 508 0.41 17.45 -18.23
N LYS A 509 1.07 18.60 -18.03
CA LYS A 509 2.03 19.16 -19.00
C LYS A 509 3.30 18.31 -19.10
N GLU A 510 3.74 17.78 -17.96
CA GLU A 510 4.66 16.64 -17.89
C GLU A 510 3.92 15.43 -18.45
N SER A 511 4.38 14.88 -19.58
CA SER A 511 3.69 13.78 -20.27
C SER A 511 3.68 12.51 -19.40
N VAL A 512 2.55 12.22 -18.77
CA VAL A 512 2.34 11.02 -17.95
C VAL A 512 2.39 9.77 -18.84
N GLU A 513 3.28 8.82 -18.54
CA GLU A 513 3.37 7.55 -19.27
C GLU A 513 2.25 6.57 -18.84
N ASP A 514 1.81 6.64 -17.58
CA ASP A 514 0.73 5.82 -17.02
C ASP A 514 -0.69 6.29 -17.40
N GLU A 515 -1.35 5.48 -18.24
CA GLU A 515 -2.72 5.68 -18.71
C GLU A 515 -3.79 5.63 -17.58
N GLU A 516 -3.58 4.85 -16.51
CA GLU A 516 -4.50 4.83 -15.37
C GLU A 516 -4.41 6.13 -14.55
N LEU A 517 -3.21 6.63 -14.32
CA LEU A 517 -3.00 7.90 -13.60
C LEU A 517 -3.65 9.06 -14.38
N LEU A 518 -3.46 9.09 -15.70
CA LEU A 518 -4.11 10.06 -16.59
C LEU A 518 -5.65 9.99 -16.49
N LYS A 519 -6.23 8.78 -16.43
CA LYS A 519 -7.66 8.56 -16.20
C LYS A 519 -8.14 9.10 -14.86
N TYR A 520 -7.42 8.86 -13.75
CA TYR A 520 -7.76 9.43 -12.45
C TYR A 520 -7.70 10.96 -12.46
N ILE A 521 -6.72 11.57 -13.14
CA ILE A 521 -6.59 13.03 -13.26
C ILE A 521 -7.77 13.63 -14.03
N LEU A 522 -8.14 13.08 -15.19
CA LEU A 522 -9.28 13.57 -15.97
C LEU A 522 -10.61 13.45 -15.20
N ILE A 523 -10.81 12.36 -14.45
CA ILE A 523 -11.97 12.18 -13.58
C ILE A 523 -11.97 13.25 -12.47
N PHE A 524 -10.85 13.47 -11.78
CA PHE A 524 -10.75 14.50 -10.74
C PHE A 524 -11.02 15.91 -11.29
N ILE A 525 -10.47 16.26 -12.46
CA ILE A 525 -10.75 17.56 -13.09
C ILE A 525 -12.25 17.67 -13.41
N SER A 526 -12.87 16.64 -13.98
CA SER A 526 -14.30 16.65 -14.30
C SER A 526 -15.21 16.90 -13.07
N ARG A 527 -14.84 16.36 -11.90
CA ARG A 527 -15.62 16.52 -10.65
C ARG A 527 -15.32 17.83 -9.93
N SER A 528 -14.06 18.27 -9.96
CA SER A 528 -13.63 19.54 -9.34
C SER A 528 -14.16 20.77 -10.09
N PHE A 529 -14.28 20.67 -11.41
CA PHE A 529 -14.68 21.78 -12.27
C PHE A 529 -16.14 22.23 -12.08
N ILE A 530 -17.01 21.36 -11.54
CA ILE A 530 -18.40 21.66 -11.20
C ILE A 530 -18.51 22.82 -10.17
N TYR A 531 -17.50 22.96 -9.29
CA TYR A 531 -17.47 24.03 -8.29
C TYR A 531 -16.95 25.33 -8.90
N LYS A 532 -17.80 26.36 -9.03
CA LYS A 532 -17.50 27.63 -9.71
C LYS A 532 -16.12 28.22 -9.35
N SER A 533 -15.75 28.29 -8.08
CA SER A 533 -14.47 28.86 -7.63
C SER A 533 -13.26 28.08 -8.18
N ILE A 534 -13.32 26.75 -8.17
CA ILE A 534 -12.25 25.88 -8.65
C ILE A 534 -12.24 25.83 -10.18
N GLY A 535 -13.41 25.76 -10.83
CA GLY A 535 -13.53 25.83 -12.29
C GLY A 535 -12.93 27.11 -12.85
N LEU A 536 -13.20 28.27 -12.23
CA LEU A 536 -12.57 29.54 -12.59
C LEU A 536 -11.04 29.49 -12.43
N GLN A 537 -10.50 28.92 -11.34
CA GLN A 537 -9.06 28.77 -11.15
C GLN A 537 -8.39 27.85 -12.18
N TYR A 538 -9.06 26.77 -12.61
CA TYR A 538 -8.58 25.95 -13.72
C TYR A 538 -8.55 26.73 -15.04
N LEU A 539 -9.58 27.52 -15.29
CA LEU A 539 -9.70 28.32 -16.50
C LEU A 539 -8.68 29.48 -16.56
N THR A 540 -8.39 30.15 -15.44
CA THR A 540 -7.31 31.16 -15.37
C THR A 540 -5.93 30.55 -15.56
N ASN A 541 -5.74 29.29 -15.17
CA ASN A 541 -4.49 28.53 -15.34
C ASN A 541 -4.39 27.82 -16.71
N GLU A 542 -5.21 28.27 -17.67
CA GLU A 542 -5.23 27.81 -19.06
C GLU A 542 -5.51 26.30 -19.24
N ALA A 543 -6.32 25.68 -18.37
CA ALA A 543 -6.63 24.23 -18.45
C ALA A 543 -7.04 23.77 -19.86
N LEU A 544 -7.75 24.61 -20.63
CA LEU A 544 -8.17 24.29 -22.00
C LEU A 544 -7.00 24.25 -23.01
N THR A 545 -5.92 25.02 -22.84
CA THR A 545 -4.74 24.93 -23.71
C THR A 545 -3.97 23.64 -23.42
N VAL A 546 -3.84 23.30 -22.12
CA VAL A 546 -3.26 22.02 -21.68
C VAL A 546 -4.05 20.85 -22.26
N LEU A 547 -5.37 20.80 -22.02
CA LEU A 547 -6.22 19.71 -22.51
C LEU A 547 -6.20 19.58 -24.04
N LYS A 548 -6.17 20.69 -24.81
CA LYS A 548 -6.02 20.64 -26.27
C LYS A 548 -4.69 20.00 -26.68
N ASN A 549 -3.58 20.42 -26.05
CA ASN A 549 -2.22 20.00 -26.37
C ASN A 549 -1.86 18.57 -25.89
N LEU A 550 -2.67 17.94 -25.03
CA LEU A 550 -2.45 16.55 -24.60
C LEU A 550 -2.63 15.54 -25.75
N GLU A 551 -1.54 14.91 -26.19
CA GLU A 551 -1.60 13.77 -27.12
C GLU A 551 -1.87 12.46 -26.35
N ILE A 552 -3.03 11.85 -26.58
CA ILE A 552 -3.46 10.63 -25.88
C ILE A 552 -3.61 9.51 -26.92
N LYS A 553 -2.92 8.38 -26.69
CA LYS A 553 -2.93 7.22 -27.61
C LYS A 553 -4.16 6.34 -27.42
N ASP A 554 -4.61 6.17 -26.17
CA ASP A 554 -5.81 5.39 -25.85
C ASP A 554 -7.10 6.11 -26.26
N ARG A 555 -8.03 5.35 -26.84
CA ARG A 555 -9.30 5.87 -27.37
C ARG A 555 -10.32 6.19 -26.28
N GLU A 556 -10.40 5.39 -25.21
CA GLU A 556 -11.33 5.65 -24.11
C GLU A 556 -10.91 6.90 -23.33
N ILE A 557 -9.61 7.08 -23.11
CA ILE A 557 -9.06 8.25 -22.43
C ILE A 557 -9.19 9.51 -23.28
N ASN A 558 -8.95 9.43 -24.60
CA ASN A 558 -9.23 10.57 -25.47
C ASN A 558 -10.73 10.95 -25.49
N LEU A 559 -11.64 9.97 -25.49
CA LEU A 559 -13.09 10.23 -25.33
C LEU A 559 -13.44 10.87 -23.98
N MET A 560 -12.72 10.55 -22.90
CA MET A 560 -12.87 11.24 -21.60
C MET A 560 -12.37 12.68 -21.64
N LYS A 561 -11.24 12.94 -22.31
CA LYS A 561 -10.73 14.30 -22.59
C LYS A 561 -11.74 15.11 -23.40
N GLU A 562 -12.29 14.56 -24.47
CA GLU A 562 -13.30 15.22 -25.32
C GLU A 562 -14.57 15.57 -24.52
N ARG A 563 -15.11 14.61 -23.74
CA ARG A 563 -16.25 14.86 -22.85
C ARG A 563 -15.97 15.91 -21.78
N LEU A 564 -14.75 15.98 -21.26
CA LEU A 564 -14.34 17.03 -20.33
C LEU A 564 -14.31 18.41 -21.02
N MET A 565 -13.76 18.48 -22.25
CA MET A 565 -13.76 19.71 -23.04
C MET A 565 -15.18 20.21 -23.31
N ASP A 566 -16.09 19.34 -23.76
CA ASP A 566 -17.48 19.70 -24.01
C ASP A 566 -18.22 20.09 -22.72
N MET A 567 -17.98 19.41 -21.59
CA MET A 567 -18.50 19.83 -20.29
C MET A 567 -18.03 21.23 -19.89
N ILE A 568 -16.75 21.55 -20.09
CA ILE A 568 -16.22 22.90 -19.81
C ILE A 568 -16.91 23.94 -20.70
N TYR A 569 -17.06 23.65 -22.00
CA TYR A 569 -17.75 24.52 -22.95
C TYR A 569 -19.22 24.74 -22.58
N ASP A 570 -19.95 23.71 -22.15
CA ASP A 570 -21.37 23.80 -21.77
C ASP A 570 -21.59 24.52 -20.43
N LEU A 571 -20.60 24.47 -19.53
CA LEU A 571 -20.59 25.27 -18.30
C LEU A 571 -20.24 26.74 -18.54
N TYR A 572 -19.36 27.02 -19.52
CA TYR A 572 -18.88 28.36 -19.86
C TYR A 572 -19.03 28.67 -21.35
N LEU A 573 -20.29 28.84 -21.80
CA LEU A 573 -20.64 29.16 -23.19
C LEU A 573 -19.87 30.34 -23.83
N PRO A 574 -19.49 31.42 -23.11
CA PRO A 574 -18.63 32.46 -23.68
C PRO A 574 -17.30 31.94 -24.24
N ILE A 575 -16.73 30.89 -23.62
CA ILE A 575 -15.50 30.24 -24.08
C ILE A 575 -15.78 29.37 -25.31
N LYS A 576 -16.88 28.61 -25.28
CA LYS A 576 -17.36 27.81 -26.43
C LYS A 576 -17.48 28.67 -27.68
N PHE A 577 -18.10 29.84 -27.55
CA PHE A 577 -18.25 30.79 -28.64
C PHE A 577 -16.91 31.44 -29.07
N PHE A 578 -16.01 31.75 -28.13
CA PHE A 578 -14.69 32.31 -28.45
C PHE A 578 -13.81 31.33 -29.24
N ASP A 579 -13.82 30.05 -28.86
CA ASP A 579 -13.01 29.00 -29.49
C ASP A 579 -13.64 28.43 -30.77
N LYS A 580 -14.94 28.08 -30.76
CA LYS A 580 -15.64 27.45 -31.90
C LYS A 580 -16.29 28.46 -32.87
N ASN A 581 -16.34 29.75 -32.53
CA ASN A 581 -17.10 30.80 -33.25
C ASN A 581 -18.60 30.47 -33.47
N ARG A 582 -19.13 29.51 -32.71
CA ARG A 582 -20.49 28.99 -32.84
C ARG A 582 -21.03 28.54 -31.49
N LEU A 583 -22.30 28.85 -31.23
CA LEU A 583 -23.15 28.19 -30.25
C LEU A 583 -24.24 27.43 -31.00
N ASP A 584 -24.45 26.17 -30.65
CA ASP A 584 -25.44 25.32 -31.29
C ASP A 584 -26.84 25.48 -30.70
N VAL A 585 -27.81 24.80 -31.29
CA VAL A 585 -29.23 24.86 -30.89
C VAL A 585 -29.45 24.46 -29.42
N THR A 586 -28.61 23.57 -28.88
CA THR A 586 -28.66 23.11 -27.49
C THR A 586 -28.08 24.12 -26.48
N ASP A 587 -27.30 25.09 -26.95
CA ASP A 587 -26.51 25.99 -26.12
C ASP A 587 -27.36 27.20 -25.69
N CYS A 588 -28.08 27.07 -24.57
CA CYS A 588 -28.96 28.13 -24.08
C CYS A 588 -28.17 29.21 -23.32
N ILE A 589 -28.17 30.44 -23.82
CA ILE A 589 -27.62 31.62 -23.16
C ILE A 589 -28.23 31.78 -21.76
N ARG A 590 -27.37 31.68 -20.75
CA ARG A 590 -27.68 31.94 -19.34
C ARG A 590 -27.37 33.40 -18.99
N ASP A 591 -27.75 33.78 -17.78
CA ASP A 591 -27.52 35.13 -17.28
C ASP A 591 -26.01 35.43 -17.19
N ARG A 592 -25.62 36.66 -17.50
CA ARG A 592 -24.23 37.12 -17.60
C ARG A 592 -23.39 36.44 -18.68
N PHE A 593 -24.04 35.93 -19.74
CA PHE A 593 -23.32 35.64 -20.97
C PHE A 593 -22.71 36.93 -21.54
N TYR A 594 -21.51 36.86 -22.09
CA TYR A 594 -20.84 38.00 -22.69
C TYR A 594 -20.05 37.61 -23.93
N MET A 595 -19.87 38.59 -24.82
CA MET A 595 -19.24 38.41 -26.12
C MET A 595 -18.30 39.59 -26.40
N VAL A 596 -17.03 39.28 -26.69
CA VAL A 596 -16.01 40.29 -26.97
C VAL A 596 -15.94 40.55 -28.48
N CYS A 597 -16.24 41.78 -28.88
CA CYS A 597 -16.19 42.21 -30.27
C CYS A 597 -14.85 42.90 -30.59
N GLY A 598 -14.25 42.51 -31.71
CA GLY A 598 -12.95 42.98 -32.19
C GLY A 598 -11.81 41.98 -31.98
N CYS A 599 -10.61 42.34 -32.47
CA CYS A 599 -9.43 41.47 -32.43
C CYS A 599 -8.88 41.29 -31.01
N TRP A 600 -9.13 40.13 -30.39
CA TRP A 600 -8.46 39.71 -29.16
C TRP A 600 -7.21 38.89 -29.48
N ARG A 601 -6.07 39.20 -28.83
CA ARG A 601 -4.75 38.57 -29.08
C ARG A 601 -4.10 37.99 -27.81
N GLY A 602 -4.85 37.88 -26.71
CA GLY A 602 -4.38 37.30 -25.44
C GLY A 602 -5.19 36.06 -25.05
N SER A 603 -4.93 35.54 -23.85
CA SER A 603 -5.73 34.47 -23.22
C SER A 603 -7.20 34.87 -23.07
N PHE A 604 -8.09 33.88 -22.92
CA PHE A 604 -9.53 34.12 -22.87
C PHE A 604 -9.90 35.11 -21.75
N PRO A 605 -10.66 36.18 -22.04
CA PRO A 605 -10.96 37.21 -21.04
C PRO A 605 -12.14 36.82 -20.15
N PHE A 606 -11.88 36.49 -18.88
CA PHE A 606 -12.91 36.26 -17.86
C PHE A 606 -13.63 37.57 -17.48
N LEU A 607 -14.92 37.47 -17.16
CA LEU A 607 -15.78 38.60 -16.84
C LEU A 607 -15.22 39.43 -15.68
N GLU A 608 -14.75 38.75 -14.64
CA GLU A 608 -14.14 39.34 -13.44
C GLU A 608 -12.86 40.15 -13.76
N ILE A 609 -12.11 39.75 -14.79
CA ILE A 609 -10.94 40.50 -15.28
C ILE A 609 -11.39 41.69 -16.13
N LEU A 610 -12.41 41.50 -16.97
CA LEU A 610 -12.96 42.55 -17.85
C LEU A 610 -13.60 43.71 -17.06
N GLU A 611 -14.29 43.42 -15.95
CA GLU A 611 -14.85 44.42 -15.05
C GLU A 611 -13.78 45.35 -14.46
N SER A 612 -12.56 44.84 -14.24
CA SER A 612 -11.43 45.64 -13.72
C SER A 612 -10.71 46.51 -14.74
N GLN A 613 -11.04 46.41 -16.04
CA GLN A 613 -10.32 47.11 -17.11
C GLN A 613 -10.81 48.54 -17.35
N GLN A 614 -9.87 49.46 -17.57
CA GLN A 614 -10.17 50.85 -17.95
C GLN A 614 -10.85 50.94 -19.32
N ILE A 615 -11.62 52.02 -19.51
CA ILE A 615 -12.38 52.29 -20.73
C ILE A 615 -11.44 52.36 -21.95
N SER A 616 -11.82 51.69 -23.04
CA SER A 616 -11.09 51.57 -24.28
C SER A 616 -11.99 51.80 -25.50
N THR A 617 -11.53 52.63 -26.42
CA THR A 617 -12.21 52.89 -27.69
C THR A 617 -12.20 51.67 -28.63
N CYS A 618 -11.19 50.81 -28.53
CA CYS A 618 -10.93 49.74 -29.51
C CYS A 618 -11.65 48.41 -29.27
N LYS A 619 -12.25 48.18 -28.09
CA LYS A 619 -12.91 46.92 -27.73
C LYS A 619 -14.30 47.18 -27.16
N THR A 620 -15.29 46.41 -27.59
CA THR A 620 -16.66 46.49 -27.06
C THR A 620 -17.07 45.09 -26.61
N ILE A 621 -17.61 44.99 -25.40
CA ILE A 621 -18.03 43.72 -24.80
C ILE A 621 -19.55 43.81 -24.63
N TYR A 622 -20.29 42.97 -25.34
CA TYR A 622 -21.73 42.87 -25.15
C TYR A 622 -22.05 41.88 -24.05
N VAL A 623 -23.01 42.22 -23.19
CA VAL A 623 -23.44 41.37 -22.08
C VAL A 623 -24.94 41.15 -22.17
N ALA A 624 -25.37 39.90 -22.00
CA ALA A 624 -26.76 39.51 -21.81
C ALA A 624 -26.95 39.09 -20.35
N ASP A 625 -27.40 40.03 -19.51
CA ASP A 625 -27.71 39.77 -18.10
C ASP A 625 -29.21 39.98 -17.86
N PHE A 626 -29.91 38.88 -17.56
CA PHE A 626 -31.34 38.86 -17.25
C PHE A 626 -31.62 38.78 -15.73
N THR A 627 -30.59 38.94 -14.88
CA THR A 627 -30.83 39.02 -13.42
C THR A 627 -31.70 40.24 -13.10
N THR A 628 -32.67 40.12 -12.20
CA THR A 628 -33.42 41.28 -11.74
C THR A 628 -32.73 41.93 -10.53
N PRO A 629 -32.91 43.24 -10.28
CA PRO A 629 -32.41 43.87 -9.05
C PRO A 629 -32.91 43.19 -7.77
N SER A 630 -34.09 42.55 -7.83
CA SER A 630 -34.73 41.83 -6.72
C SER A 630 -34.07 40.48 -6.41
N ASP A 631 -33.52 39.78 -7.40
CA ASP A 631 -32.85 38.47 -7.21
C ASP A 631 -31.56 38.56 -6.36
N LEU A 632 -31.00 39.77 -6.23
CA LEU A 632 -29.87 40.05 -5.32
C LEU A 632 -30.27 39.93 -3.83
N LEU A 633 -31.57 39.90 -3.51
CA LEU A 633 -32.13 39.69 -2.18
C LEU A 633 -32.95 38.39 -2.11
N LYS A 634 -32.23 37.26 -2.02
CA LYS A 634 -32.70 35.87 -1.79
C LYS A 634 -34.21 35.65 -1.56
N VAL A 635 -34.94 35.32 -2.63
CA VAL A 635 -36.21 34.58 -2.58
C VAL A 635 -36.21 33.53 -3.72
N PRO A 636 -36.72 32.29 -3.55
CA PRO A 636 -36.69 31.29 -4.62
C PRO A 636 -37.71 31.61 -5.73
N CYS A 637 -37.22 31.92 -6.94
CA CYS A 637 -38.05 32.24 -8.10
C CYS A 637 -38.67 31.00 -8.77
N LEU A 638 -39.95 31.11 -9.15
CA LEU A 638 -40.87 29.98 -9.40
C LEU A 638 -40.75 29.27 -10.77
N PHE A 639 -39.72 29.56 -11.57
CA PHE A 639 -39.54 29.00 -12.91
C PHE A 639 -38.29 28.12 -13.05
N ARG A 640 -38.09 27.19 -12.11
CA ARG A 640 -37.11 26.11 -12.22
C ARG A 640 -37.80 24.80 -12.63
N ARG A 641 -37.96 24.59 -13.94
CA ARG A 641 -38.32 23.26 -14.47
C ARG A 641 -37.03 22.46 -14.64
N GLU A 642 -36.79 21.51 -13.73
CA GLU A 642 -35.63 20.62 -13.81
C GLU A 642 -35.77 19.73 -15.06
N CYS A 643 -34.81 19.84 -15.98
CA CYS A 643 -34.64 18.84 -17.05
C CYS A 643 -34.00 17.58 -16.46
N SER A 644 -34.78 16.81 -15.70
CA SER A 644 -34.39 15.51 -15.18
C SER A 644 -34.38 14.48 -16.32
N SER A 645 -33.19 14.04 -16.73
CA SER A 645 -33.06 12.81 -17.51
C SER A 645 -33.56 11.63 -16.66
N ARG A 646 -34.46 10.81 -17.23
CA ARG A 646 -35.01 9.63 -16.53
C ARG A 646 -33.91 8.60 -16.27
N SER A 647 -33.68 8.27 -15.01
CA SER A 647 -33.25 6.94 -14.61
C SER A 647 -34.24 6.38 -13.57
N THR A 648 -34.83 5.24 -13.91
CA THR A 648 -35.69 4.47 -13.01
C THR A 648 -34.84 3.73 -11.97
N LEU A 649 -35.28 3.73 -10.72
CA LEU A 649 -35.22 2.55 -9.84
C LEU A 649 -36.24 2.69 -8.70
N GLN A 650 -36.83 1.57 -8.29
CA GLN A 650 -37.91 1.48 -7.30
C GLN A 650 -37.38 1.16 -5.89
N THR A 651 -38.31 1.05 -4.93
CA THR A 651 -38.16 0.61 -3.53
C THR A 651 -37.62 1.67 -2.56
N GLY A 652 -38.06 1.74 -1.29
CA GLY A 652 -39.12 0.98 -0.63
C GLY A 652 -39.63 1.73 0.61
N SER A 653 -40.85 1.42 1.06
CA SER A 653 -41.54 2.17 2.12
C SER A 653 -41.18 1.73 3.54
N ARG A 654 -40.95 2.70 4.45
CA ARG A 654 -41.34 2.55 5.86
C ARG A 654 -41.58 3.91 6.55
N LYS A 655 -42.33 3.87 7.65
CA LYS A 655 -42.99 5.00 8.33
C LYS A 655 -42.20 5.46 9.58
N GLU A 656 -42.70 6.55 10.18
CA GLU A 656 -42.52 7.07 11.57
C GLU A 656 -41.63 8.32 11.71
N SER A 657 -41.92 9.30 12.59
CA SER A 657 -43.21 9.77 13.15
C SER A 657 -43.07 11.13 13.86
N THR A 658 -43.98 12.07 13.59
CA THR A 658 -44.51 13.16 14.47
C THR A 658 -43.62 13.88 15.53
N GLN A 659 -43.55 15.22 15.48
CA GLN A 659 -44.28 16.17 16.35
C GLN A 659 -44.00 17.65 15.93
N LYS A 660 -45.05 18.46 15.63
CA LYS A 660 -45.55 19.67 16.36
C LYS A 660 -44.63 20.91 16.29
N ASP A 661 -45.09 22.15 16.04
CA ASP A 661 -46.38 22.83 16.37
C ASP A 661 -46.95 23.64 15.17
N LYS A 662 -48.28 23.72 14.93
CA LYS A 662 -49.28 24.75 15.36
C LYS A 662 -48.88 26.22 15.10
N ARG A 663 -49.74 27.15 14.62
CA ARG A 663 -51.13 27.22 14.10
C ARG A 663 -51.24 28.57 13.35
N LEU A 664 -51.94 28.71 12.22
CA LEU A 664 -53.26 29.39 12.04
C LEU A 664 -53.48 29.48 10.50
N SER A 665 -54.42 28.76 9.88
CA SER A 665 -55.87 29.03 9.72
C SER A 665 -56.24 29.72 8.39
N ASN A 666 -56.87 28.94 7.51
CA ASN A 666 -57.87 29.27 6.47
C ASN A 666 -57.89 30.69 5.86
N VAL A 667 -57.66 30.78 4.53
CA VAL A 667 -58.65 31.33 3.58
C VAL A 667 -58.63 30.49 2.30
N SER A 668 -59.81 30.10 1.83
CA SER A 668 -60.05 29.42 0.56
C SER A 668 -60.26 30.41 -0.59
N GLY A 669 -59.69 30.10 -1.76
CA GLY A 669 -60.17 30.61 -3.05
C GLY A 669 -59.56 31.93 -3.51
N TYR A 670 -58.75 31.85 -4.57
CA TYR A 670 -58.48 32.96 -5.47
C TYR A 670 -58.64 32.51 -6.92
N SER A 671 -59.86 32.61 -7.43
CA SER A 671 -60.04 33.05 -8.82
C SER A 671 -59.80 34.56 -8.83
N ALA A 672 -58.60 34.99 -9.22
CA ALA A 672 -58.29 36.40 -9.44
C ALA A 672 -57.60 36.56 -10.79
N SER A 673 -58.12 37.47 -11.59
CA SER A 673 -57.67 37.81 -12.94
C SER A 673 -56.19 38.18 -13.00
N ALA A 674 -55.50 37.73 -14.05
CA ALA A 674 -54.11 38.07 -14.35
C ALA A 674 -53.81 39.59 -14.30
N THR A 675 -54.81 40.41 -14.59
CA THR A 675 -54.76 41.88 -14.57
C THR A 675 -54.43 42.49 -13.20
N SER A 676 -54.64 41.76 -12.08
CA SER A 676 -54.36 42.28 -10.73
C SER A 676 -52.92 42.08 -10.27
N LEU A 677 -52.18 41.11 -10.85
CA LEU A 677 -50.77 40.90 -10.52
C LEU A 677 -49.86 41.96 -11.15
N CYS A 678 -50.23 42.49 -12.32
CA CYS A 678 -49.48 43.55 -13.01
C CYS A 678 -49.36 44.86 -12.22
N ASN A 679 -50.30 45.15 -11.31
CA ASN A 679 -50.36 46.44 -10.60
C ASN A 679 -49.61 46.47 -9.26
N ILE A 680 -49.17 45.32 -8.73
CA ILE A 680 -48.44 45.25 -7.44
C ILE A 680 -46.91 45.34 -7.65
N ILE A 681 -46.43 45.14 -8.88
CA ILE A 681 -44.99 45.15 -9.22
C ILE A 681 -44.48 46.58 -9.53
N PHE A 682 -45.36 47.54 -9.77
CA PHE A 682 -44.99 48.90 -10.20
C PHE A 682 -44.73 49.91 -9.06
N GLU A 683 -43.68 49.67 -8.26
CA GLU A 683 -42.86 50.81 -7.79
C GLU A 683 -41.74 51.04 -8.81
N ARG A 684 -41.75 52.21 -9.47
CA ARG A 684 -40.69 52.62 -10.41
C ARG A 684 -39.42 53.00 -9.64
N VAL A 685 -38.71 52.01 -9.11
CA VAL A 685 -37.31 52.17 -8.75
C VAL A 685 -36.52 52.26 -10.06
N SER A 686 -36.12 53.47 -10.43
CA SER A 686 -35.16 53.66 -11.51
C SER A 686 -33.86 52.91 -11.15
N PRO A 687 -33.41 51.92 -11.94
CA PRO A 687 -32.24 51.13 -11.58
C PRO A 687 -31.01 52.06 -11.50
N GLU A 688 -30.36 52.07 -10.34
CA GLU A 688 -29.14 52.84 -10.14
C GLU A 688 -28.05 52.29 -11.08
N ILE A 689 -27.55 53.14 -11.97
CA ILE A 689 -26.50 52.77 -12.91
C ILE A 689 -25.21 52.61 -12.11
N ASN A 690 -24.69 51.37 -12.07
CA ASN A 690 -23.42 51.07 -11.42
C ASN A 690 -22.24 51.56 -12.28
N TYR A 691 -21.88 52.84 -12.13
CA TYR A 691 -20.78 53.46 -12.85
C TYR A 691 -19.46 52.72 -12.59
N GLY A 692 -18.87 52.13 -13.64
CA GLY A 692 -17.63 51.38 -13.55
C GLY A 692 -17.78 49.87 -13.27
N GLY A 693 -19.01 49.36 -13.14
CA GLY A 693 -19.28 47.91 -13.01
C GLY A 693 -20.37 47.42 -13.96
N LEU A 694 -20.63 46.12 -13.97
CA LEU A 694 -21.81 45.58 -14.65
C LEU A 694 -23.08 45.88 -13.82
N SER A 695 -24.09 46.46 -14.47
CA SER A 695 -25.45 46.56 -13.94
C SER A 695 -26.37 45.57 -14.66
N PRO A 696 -27.40 45.02 -14.00
CA PRO A 696 -28.40 44.18 -14.68
C PRO A 696 -29.13 44.96 -15.78
N ASP A 697 -29.61 44.27 -16.82
CA ASP A 697 -30.25 44.92 -17.97
C ASP A 697 -31.78 45.02 -17.81
N PRO A 698 -32.34 46.19 -17.46
CA PRO A 698 -33.79 46.34 -17.29
C PRO A 698 -34.53 46.17 -18.61
N TYR A 699 -33.92 46.54 -19.74
CA TYR A 699 -34.57 46.50 -21.05
C TYR A 699 -34.72 45.08 -21.56
N LEU A 700 -33.78 44.17 -21.26
CA LEU A 700 -33.94 42.74 -21.59
C LEU A 700 -35.17 42.12 -20.92
N THR A 701 -35.44 42.47 -19.66
CA THR A 701 -36.63 42.01 -18.95
C THR A 701 -37.91 42.57 -19.57
N GLU A 702 -37.97 43.89 -19.83
CA GLU A 702 -39.08 44.53 -20.56
C GLU A 702 -39.32 43.89 -21.95
N TYR A 703 -38.25 43.56 -22.68
CA TYR A 703 -38.33 42.94 -24.00
C TYR A 703 -38.91 41.52 -23.95
N LEU A 704 -38.54 40.73 -22.93
CA LEU A 704 -39.11 39.41 -22.71
C LEU A 704 -40.60 39.49 -22.36
N GLU A 705 -41.00 40.41 -21.48
CA GLU A 705 -42.42 40.61 -21.13
C GLU A 705 -43.25 41.03 -22.35
N GLU A 706 -42.78 42.01 -23.13
CA GLU A 706 -43.45 42.45 -24.36
C GLU A 706 -43.58 41.34 -25.42
N LEU A 707 -42.58 40.48 -25.55
CA LEU A 707 -42.62 39.34 -26.48
C LEU A 707 -43.52 38.23 -25.95
N TYR A 708 -43.45 37.90 -24.66
CA TYR A 708 -44.30 36.87 -24.04
C TYR A 708 -45.79 37.21 -24.19
N ILE A 709 -46.17 38.48 -23.98
CA ILE A 709 -47.56 38.94 -24.19
C ILE A 709 -47.99 38.80 -25.66
N LYS A 710 -47.09 39.04 -26.63
CA LYS A 710 -47.40 38.92 -28.07
C LYS A 710 -47.50 37.47 -28.54
N LEU A 711 -46.69 36.57 -27.98
CA LEU A 711 -46.61 35.16 -28.38
C LEU A 711 -47.61 34.26 -27.63
N HIS A 712 -47.93 34.57 -26.38
CA HIS A 712 -48.72 33.71 -25.47
C HIS A 712 -49.90 34.41 -24.79
N GLY A 713 -50.18 35.69 -25.07
CA GLY A 713 -51.33 36.39 -24.49
C GLY A 713 -52.68 35.77 -24.87
N GLU A 714 -53.72 36.00 -24.06
CA GLU A 714 -55.07 35.40 -24.17
C GLU A 714 -55.81 35.62 -25.52
N LYS A 715 -55.23 36.41 -26.44
CA LYS A 715 -55.75 36.69 -27.79
C LYS A 715 -54.88 36.15 -28.93
N ALA A 716 -53.78 35.45 -28.63
CA ALA A 716 -52.89 34.89 -29.64
C ALA A 716 -53.46 33.58 -30.21
N LEU A 717 -53.43 33.42 -31.54
CA LEU A 717 -53.63 32.13 -32.18
C LEU A 717 -52.42 31.21 -31.90
N PRO A 718 -52.55 29.88 -32.03
CA PRO A 718 -51.39 28.99 -32.06
C PRO A 718 -50.50 29.30 -33.27
N LEU A 719 -49.45 30.09 -33.03
CA LEU A 719 -48.46 30.53 -34.02
C LEU A 719 -47.48 29.40 -34.35
N SER A 720 -47.15 29.23 -35.63
CA SER A 720 -46.08 28.30 -36.03
C SER A 720 -44.72 28.81 -35.52
N VAL A 721 -43.74 27.92 -35.39
CA VAL A 721 -42.38 28.31 -34.96
C VAL A 721 -41.79 29.39 -35.90
N ALA A 722 -42.07 29.30 -37.21
CA ALA A 722 -41.68 30.31 -38.19
C ALA A 722 -42.32 31.70 -37.93
N ASP A 723 -43.60 31.74 -37.55
CA ASP A 723 -44.27 33.00 -37.20
C ASP A 723 -43.71 33.60 -35.91
N GLN A 724 -43.38 32.77 -34.92
CA GLN A 724 -42.75 33.22 -33.67
C GLN A 724 -41.36 33.83 -33.93
N ILE A 725 -40.55 33.18 -34.77
CA ILE A 725 -39.24 33.70 -35.22
C ILE A 725 -39.41 35.04 -35.93
N LYS A 726 -40.40 35.16 -36.82
CA LYS A 726 -40.68 36.42 -37.54
C LYS A 726 -41.08 37.55 -36.58
N ILE A 727 -41.94 37.29 -35.60
CA ILE A 727 -42.33 38.27 -34.58
C ILE A 727 -41.12 38.76 -33.76
N ILE A 728 -40.19 37.86 -33.41
CA ILE A 728 -38.96 38.23 -32.68
C ILE A 728 -38.00 39.03 -33.58
N ALA A 729 -37.84 38.64 -34.84
CA ALA A 729 -37.02 39.39 -35.81
C ALA A 729 -37.54 40.82 -36.05
N GLU A 730 -38.86 40.98 -36.27
CA GLU A 730 -39.55 42.27 -36.41
C GLU A 730 -39.47 43.13 -35.13
N PHE A 731 -39.32 42.49 -33.96
CA PHE A 731 -39.13 43.16 -32.67
C PHE A 731 -37.69 43.63 -32.42
N ILE A 732 -36.69 42.96 -33.01
CA ILE A 732 -35.26 43.29 -32.87
C ILE A 732 -34.83 44.35 -33.89
N ALA A 733 -35.29 44.24 -35.14
CA ALA A 733 -35.59 45.45 -35.92
C ALA A 733 -36.61 46.31 -35.15
N LYS A 734 -36.87 47.57 -35.53
CA LYS A 734 -37.60 48.55 -34.70
C LYS A 734 -36.87 48.94 -33.40
N ARG A 735 -36.45 48.01 -32.54
CA ARG A 735 -35.65 48.29 -31.32
C ARG A 735 -34.19 48.67 -31.64
N MET A 736 -33.57 48.03 -32.65
CA MET A 736 -32.18 48.28 -33.08
C MET A 736 -32.04 48.93 -34.47
N SER A 737 -33.13 49.44 -35.06
CA SER A 737 -33.10 50.02 -36.43
C SER A 737 -32.37 51.36 -36.55
N GLY A 738 -32.17 52.10 -35.45
CA GLY A 738 -31.69 53.48 -35.50
C GLY A 738 -32.65 54.44 -36.21
N SER A 739 -32.12 55.56 -36.70
CA SER A 739 -32.91 56.52 -37.50
C SER A 739 -32.98 56.07 -38.95
N GLU A 740 -34.21 55.90 -39.47
CA GLU A 740 -34.48 55.47 -40.85
C GLU A 740 -33.98 56.46 -41.91
N LYS A 741 -33.70 57.71 -41.52
CA LYS A 741 -33.33 58.82 -42.41
C LYS A 741 -31.86 58.83 -42.88
N PHE A 742 -31.03 57.89 -42.42
CA PHE A 742 -29.59 57.87 -42.69
C PHE A 742 -29.17 56.86 -43.76
N THR A 743 -28.19 57.25 -44.58
CA THR A 743 -27.45 56.36 -45.49
C THR A 743 -26.60 55.35 -44.72
N ASN A 744 -26.10 54.30 -45.38
CA ASN A 744 -25.35 53.23 -44.71
C ASN A 744 -24.06 53.72 -44.03
N ALA A 745 -23.36 54.69 -44.63
CA ALA A 745 -22.17 55.30 -44.03
C ALA A 745 -22.52 56.14 -42.79
N GLU A 746 -23.60 56.93 -42.85
CA GLU A 746 -24.09 57.71 -41.71
C GLU A 746 -24.60 56.81 -40.59
N LYS A 747 -25.26 55.69 -40.91
CA LYS A 747 -25.65 54.65 -39.93
C LYS A 747 -24.43 54.08 -39.22
N GLN A 748 -23.36 53.75 -39.95
CA GLN A 748 -22.12 53.24 -39.35
C GLN A 748 -21.42 54.28 -38.47
N HIS A 749 -21.44 55.56 -38.86
CA HIS A 749 -20.90 56.66 -38.06
C HIS A 749 -21.74 56.92 -36.79
N SER A 750 -23.06 56.98 -36.93
CA SER A 750 -24.01 57.13 -35.82
C SER A 750 -23.90 55.97 -34.83
N TYR A 751 -23.71 54.74 -35.31
CA TYR A 751 -23.52 53.56 -34.48
C TYR A 751 -22.23 53.67 -33.65
N LYS A 752 -21.10 54.08 -34.26
CA LYS A 752 -19.84 54.33 -33.53
C LYS A 752 -19.99 55.42 -32.45
N ILE A 753 -20.73 56.49 -32.74
CA ILE A 753 -21.06 57.53 -31.75
C ILE A 753 -21.93 56.97 -30.62
N HIS A 754 -22.96 56.18 -30.94
CA HIS A 754 -23.87 55.56 -29.98
C HIS A 754 -23.13 54.63 -29.01
N ILE A 755 -22.25 53.76 -29.52
CA ILE A 755 -21.41 52.87 -28.70
C ILE A 755 -20.47 53.69 -27.79
N ASN A 756 -19.78 54.70 -28.31
CA ASN A 756 -18.88 55.54 -27.51
C ASN A 756 -19.62 56.35 -26.44
N ALA A 757 -20.83 56.85 -26.75
CA ALA A 757 -21.68 57.54 -25.78
C ALA A 757 -22.19 56.60 -24.68
N LEU A 758 -22.47 55.33 -24.98
CA LEU A 758 -22.82 54.32 -23.97
C LEU A 758 -21.62 53.98 -23.08
N LYS A 759 -20.43 53.74 -23.64
CA LYS A 759 -19.20 53.52 -22.85
C LYS A 759 -18.92 54.68 -21.88
N GLY A 760 -19.03 55.91 -22.36
CA GLY A 760 -18.87 57.11 -21.53
C GLY A 760 -19.94 57.26 -20.44
N LYS A 761 -21.17 56.80 -20.68
CA LYS A 761 -22.27 56.83 -19.69
C LYS A 761 -22.21 55.70 -18.66
N LEU A 762 -21.74 54.52 -19.03
CA LEU A 762 -21.63 53.35 -18.13
C LEU A 762 -20.30 53.33 -17.36
N GLY A 763 -19.28 54.03 -17.86
CA GLY A 763 -17.94 54.03 -17.28
C GLY A 763 -17.13 52.76 -17.57
N THR A 764 -17.60 51.90 -18.48
CA THR A 764 -16.98 50.60 -18.80
C THR A 764 -17.00 50.32 -20.31
N ASN A 765 -16.30 49.25 -20.72
CA ASN A 765 -16.38 48.71 -22.08
C ASN A 765 -17.52 47.69 -22.26
N MET A 766 -18.24 47.40 -21.18
CA MET A 766 -19.27 46.37 -21.08
C MET A 766 -20.63 47.04 -21.29
N ILE A 767 -21.28 46.71 -22.41
CA ILE A 767 -22.57 47.27 -22.79
C ILE A 767 -23.61 46.17 -22.66
N PRO A 768 -24.54 46.26 -21.70
CA PRO A 768 -25.69 45.37 -21.66
C PRO A 768 -26.51 45.55 -22.95
N ILE A 769 -26.79 44.45 -23.64
CA ILE A 769 -27.27 44.44 -25.04
C ILE A 769 -28.62 45.17 -25.20
N GLY A 770 -29.45 45.18 -24.17
CA GLY A 770 -30.75 45.87 -24.11
C GLY A 770 -30.65 47.39 -24.10
N TYR A 771 -29.50 48.00 -23.76
CA TYR A 771 -29.27 49.46 -23.86
C TYR A 771 -29.02 49.94 -25.30
N LEU A 772 -28.76 49.02 -26.24
CA LEU A 772 -28.54 49.39 -27.64
C LEU A 772 -29.83 49.85 -28.33
N ARG A 773 -29.71 50.87 -29.18
CA ARG A 773 -30.78 51.39 -30.05
C ARG A 773 -30.40 51.38 -31.53
N GLN A 774 -29.15 51.01 -31.82
CA GLN A 774 -28.58 50.82 -33.15
C GLN A 774 -27.72 49.56 -33.08
N GLY A 775 -27.96 48.62 -33.99
CA GLY A 775 -27.24 47.34 -34.06
C GLY A 775 -27.17 46.82 -35.50
N SER A 776 -26.07 46.14 -35.81
CA SER A 776 -25.75 45.48 -37.07
C SER A 776 -25.92 43.96 -36.92
N TYR A 777 -25.28 43.16 -37.78
CA TYR A 777 -25.27 41.69 -37.73
C TYR A 777 -24.99 41.16 -36.31
N CYS A 778 -23.92 41.64 -35.68
CA CYS A 778 -23.42 41.17 -34.38
C CYS A 778 -24.43 41.38 -33.24
N GLU A 779 -24.91 42.61 -33.08
CA GLU A 779 -25.80 42.99 -31.97
C GLU A 779 -27.18 42.34 -32.12
N ARG A 780 -27.71 42.30 -33.35
CA ARG A 780 -29.03 41.72 -33.64
C ARG A 780 -29.00 40.20 -33.46
N ALA A 781 -27.96 39.52 -33.93
CA ALA A 781 -27.86 38.06 -33.81
C ALA A 781 -27.68 37.61 -32.35
N LEU A 782 -26.89 38.34 -31.56
CA LEU A 782 -26.77 38.08 -30.12
C LEU A 782 -28.10 38.33 -29.38
N LEU A 783 -28.78 39.45 -29.66
CA LEU A 783 -30.08 39.73 -29.04
C LEU A 783 -31.15 38.69 -29.44
N PHE A 784 -31.14 38.24 -30.71
CA PHE A 784 -32.05 37.20 -31.18
C PHE A 784 -31.83 35.88 -30.42
N LYS A 785 -30.59 35.39 -30.35
CA LYS A 785 -30.24 34.17 -29.60
C LYS A 785 -30.65 34.30 -28.13
N ALA A 786 -30.29 35.40 -27.47
CA ALA A 786 -30.56 35.60 -26.05
C ALA A 786 -32.07 35.64 -25.72
N LEU A 787 -32.90 36.24 -26.58
CA LEU A 787 -34.36 36.25 -26.42
C LEU A 787 -34.98 34.89 -26.81
N ALA A 788 -34.52 34.26 -27.89
CA ALA A 788 -35.00 32.96 -28.35
C ALA A 788 -34.77 31.86 -27.30
N ASP A 789 -33.59 31.82 -26.67
CA ASP A 789 -33.27 30.83 -25.63
C ASP A 789 -34.19 30.94 -24.41
N LYS A 790 -34.52 32.18 -23.99
CA LYS A 790 -35.46 32.43 -22.88
C LYS A 790 -36.91 32.11 -23.24
N LEU A 791 -37.26 32.19 -24.52
CA LEU A 791 -38.56 31.80 -25.08
C LEU A 791 -38.60 30.32 -25.53
N ALA A 792 -37.54 29.54 -25.24
CA ALA A 792 -37.38 28.14 -25.63
C ALA A 792 -37.47 27.85 -27.14
N ILE A 793 -37.08 28.82 -27.98
CA ILE A 793 -37.03 28.69 -29.44
C ILE A 793 -35.63 28.22 -29.85
N PRO A 794 -35.50 27.06 -30.55
CA PRO A 794 -34.22 26.51 -30.96
C PRO A 794 -33.53 27.45 -31.97
N SER A 795 -32.35 27.96 -31.62
CA SER A 795 -31.55 28.83 -32.49
C SER A 795 -30.05 28.67 -32.24
N THR A 796 -29.22 28.88 -33.25
CA THR A 796 -27.76 28.97 -33.12
C THR A 796 -27.31 30.43 -32.97
N LEU A 797 -26.05 30.64 -32.60
CA LEU A 797 -25.36 31.92 -32.80
C LEU A 797 -24.03 31.62 -33.49
N VAL A 798 -23.86 32.13 -34.70
CA VAL A 798 -22.69 31.86 -35.54
C VAL A 798 -21.98 33.16 -35.85
N LYS A 799 -20.64 33.14 -35.81
CA LYS A 799 -19.75 34.23 -36.21
C LYS A 799 -18.93 33.78 -37.41
N GLY A 800 -19.12 34.48 -38.53
CA GLY A 800 -18.37 34.26 -39.76
C GLY A 800 -17.26 35.28 -39.96
N MET A 801 -16.87 35.44 -41.23
CA MET A 801 -15.88 36.42 -41.66
C MET A 801 -16.43 37.85 -41.62
N GLU A 802 -15.54 38.84 -41.67
CA GLU A 802 -15.88 40.27 -41.83
C GLU A 802 -16.89 40.84 -40.79
N GLU A 803 -16.78 40.38 -39.54
CA GLU A 803 -17.69 40.75 -38.43
C GLU A 803 -19.18 40.36 -38.63
N ARG A 804 -19.48 39.50 -39.61
CA ARG A 804 -20.84 38.98 -39.81
C ARG A 804 -21.20 37.91 -38.77
N HIS A 805 -22.42 38.01 -38.29
CA HIS A 805 -23.02 37.09 -37.32
C HIS A 805 -24.46 36.79 -37.73
N TRP A 806 -24.92 35.57 -37.49
CA TRP A 806 -26.27 35.14 -37.83
C TRP A 806 -26.79 34.05 -36.88
N ASN A 807 -28.07 33.74 -37.01
CA ASN A 807 -28.74 32.66 -36.29
C ASN A 807 -29.33 31.69 -37.30
N GLU A 808 -29.09 30.39 -37.09
CA GLU A 808 -29.76 29.32 -37.82
C GLU A 808 -30.83 28.70 -36.92
N VAL A 809 -31.99 28.41 -37.48
CA VAL A 809 -33.15 27.81 -36.79
C VAL A 809 -33.55 26.51 -37.49
N PRO A 810 -33.70 25.39 -36.77
CA PRO A 810 -34.18 24.15 -37.35
C PRO A 810 -35.71 24.18 -37.48
N LEU A 811 -36.22 23.87 -38.67
CA LEU A 811 -37.66 23.71 -38.93
C LEU A 811 -37.95 22.31 -39.48
N GLU A 812 -39.09 21.75 -39.06
CA GLU A 812 -39.57 20.45 -39.53
C GLU A 812 -40.18 20.59 -40.94
N LEU A 813 -39.81 19.69 -41.85
CA LEU A 813 -40.57 19.46 -43.08
C LEU A 813 -41.80 18.58 -42.78
N GLY A 814 -42.91 18.86 -43.46
CA GLY A 814 -44.22 18.32 -43.10
C GLY A 814 -44.43 16.81 -43.35
N GLU A 815 -45.26 16.22 -42.51
CA GLU A 815 -46.11 15.03 -42.71
C GLU A 815 -45.51 13.76 -43.38
N ASP A 816 -44.27 13.38 -43.07
CA ASP A 816 -43.86 11.96 -43.19
C ASP A 816 -44.05 11.23 -41.86
N SER A 817 -45.08 10.37 -41.78
CA SER A 817 -45.36 9.53 -40.62
C SER A 817 -44.36 8.36 -40.51
N GLY A 818 -43.14 8.64 -40.05
CA GLY A 818 -42.09 7.66 -39.80
C GLY A 818 -41.03 8.19 -38.83
N LEU A 819 -40.30 7.29 -38.13
CA LEU A 819 -39.47 7.64 -36.96
C LEU A 819 -38.27 8.58 -37.19
N ASN A 820 -38.01 9.04 -38.42
CA ASN A 820 -36.89 9.93 -38.76
C ASN A 820 -37.39 11.27 -39.33
N LYS A 821 -37.82 12.19 -38.47
CA LYS A 821 -38.09 13.58 -38.85
C LYS A 821 -36.81 14.23 -39.40
N LYS A 822 -36.87 14.79 -40.61
CA LYS A 822 -35.78 15.61 -41.17
C LYS A 822 -36.01 17.08 -40.80
N PHE A 823 -35.01 17.68 -40.16
CA PHE A 823 -34.94 19.11 -39.92
C PHE A 823 -34.09 19.77 -41.01
N LEU A 824 -34.57 20.90 -41.55
CA LEU A 824 -33.73 21.81 -42.33
C LEU A 824 -33.38 23.03 -41.50
N TYR A 825 -32.16 23.55 -41.69
CA TYR A 825 -31.71 24.78 -41.05
C TYR A 825 -31.97 25.98 -41.96
N PHE A 826 -32.50 27.05 -41.38
CA PHE A 826 -32.74 28.32 -42.05
C PHE A 826 -32.01 29.43 -41.32
N VAL A 827 -31.33 30.31 -42.05
CA VAL A 827 -30.77 31.55 -41.53
C VAL A 827 -31.89 32.58 -41.36
N VAL A 828 -31.95 33.23 -40.19
CA VAL A 828 -32.91 34.31 -39.93
C VAL A 828 -32.33 35.63 -40.45
N ASP A 829 -32.98 36.25 -41.43
CA ASP A 829 -32.64 37.60 -41.85
C ASP A 829 -33.13 38.62 -40.81
N LEU A 830 -32.18 39.39 -40.25
CA LEU A 830 -32.43 40.43 -39.25
C LEU A 830 -32.14 41.84 -39.79
N LEU A 831 -31.85 42.01 -41.08
CA LEU A 831 -31.28 43.24 -41.65
C LEU A 831 -31.93 43.72 -42.96
N PHE A 832 -32.13 42.84 -43.94
CA PHE A 832 -32.65 43.24 -45.27
C PHE A 832 -34.15 42.96 -45.36
N ASN A 833 -34.54 41.68 -45.35
CA ASN A 833 -35.90 41.19 -45.34
C ASN A 833 -36.21 40.59 -43.97
N VAL A 834 -36.36 41.46 -42.97
CA VAL A 834 -36.49 41.09 -41.55
C VAL A 834 -37.55 40.00 -41.33
N GLY A 835 -37.14 38.90 -40.69
CA GLY A 835 -38.02 37.77 -40.37
C GLY A 835 -38.26 36.80 -41.53
N SER A 836 -37.55 36.98 -42.66
CA SER A 836 -37.46 35.93 -43.69
C SER A 836 -36.49 34.82 -43.27
N LEU A 837 -36.74 33.62 -43.79
CA LEU A 837 -36.05 32.37 -43.44
C LEU A 837 -35.33 31.85 -44.68
N LEU A 838 -34.01 32.01 -44.72
CA LEU A 838 -33.17 31.66 -45.86
C LEU A 838 -32.58 30.27 -45.67
N GLU A 839 -32.95 29.29 -46.50
CA GLU A 839 -32.47 27.90 -46.36
C GLU A 839 -30.93 27.83 -46.45
N VAL A 840 -30.28 27.20 -45.47
CA VAL A 840 -28.81 27.10 -45.40
C VAL A 840 -28.27 26.43 -46.66
N GLY A 841 -27.28 27.06 -47.30
CA GLY A 841 -26.67 26.60 -48.56
C GLY A 841 -27.28 27.17 -49.84
N LYS A 842 -28.42 27.90 -49.78
CA LYS A 842 -28.91 28.69 -50.93
C LYS A 842 -28.10 29.98 -51.12
N PRO A 843 -28.03 30.51 -52.36
CA PRO A 843 -27.23 31.72 -52.67
C PRO A 843 -27.59 32.93 -51.79
N GLU A 844 -28.88 33.11 -51.49
CA GLU A 844 -29.37 34.19 -50.61
C GLU A 844 -28.82 34.08 -49.18
N ALA A 845 -28.76 32.87 -48.62
CA ALA A 845 -28.18 32.61 -47.30
C ALA A 845 -26.65 32.80 -47.32
N ILE A 846 -25.97 32.34 -48.38
CA ILE A 846 -24.53 32.50 -48.59
C ILE A 846 -24.16 33.99 -48.65
N GLU A 847 -24.91 34.80 -49.40
CA GLU A 847 -24.73 36.25 -49.52
C GLU A 847 -24.96 36.97 -48.18
N TYR A 848 -25.99 36.57 -47.41
CA TYR A 848 -26.26 37.10 -46.07
C TYR A 848 -25.13 36.79 -45.08
N CYS A 849 -24.66 35.54 -45.06
CA CYS A 849 -23.55 35.09 -44.20
C CYS A 849 -22.17 35.63 -44.65
N GLY A 850 -22.04 36.16 -45.87
CA GLY A 850 -20.78 36.65 -46.42
C GLY A 850 -19.77 35.53 -46.73
N LEU A 851 -20.28 34.33 -47.03
CA LEU A 851 -19.45 33.19 -47.40
C LEU A 851 -19.09 33.32 -48.89
N THR A 852 -17.80 33.31 -49.23
CA THR A 852 -17.39 33.30 -50.64
C THR A 852 -17.66 31.93 -51.26
N THR A 853 -18.18 31.91 -52.49
CA THR A 853 -18.51 30.68 -53.22
C THR A 853 -17.23 29.95 -53.65
N GLY A 854 -16.60 29.22 -52.74
CA GLY A 854 -15.27 28.68 -53.00
C GLY A 854 -14.56 27.86 -51.91
N THR A 855 -15.26 27.34 -50.90
CA THR A 855 -14.73 26.25 -50.04
C THR A 855 -15.90 25.42 -49.49
N PRO A 856 -15.84 24.07 -49.53
CA PRO A 856 -16.77 23.24 -48.78
C PRO A 856 -16.49 23.39 -47.28
N CYS A 857 -17.54 23.31 -46.47
CA CYS A 857 -17.40 23.05 -45.03
C CYS A 857 -17.34 21.53 -44.84
N ASP A 858 -16.23 21.04 -44.29
CA ASP A 858 -16.12 19.72 -43.66
C ASP A 858 -16.40 19.84 -42.15
#